data_AF-A0A2P2FNZ8-F1
#
_entry.id   AF-A0A2P2FNZ8-F1
#
_cell.length_a   1.000
_cell.length_b   1.000
_cell.length_c   1.000
_cell.angle_alpha   90.00
_cell.angle_beta   90.00
_cell.angle_gamma   90.00
#
_symmetry.space_group_name_H-M   'P 1'
#
loop_
_entity.id
_entity.type
_entity.pdbx_description
1 polymer ?
#
loop_
_entity_poly.entity_id
_entity_poly.type
_entity_poly.pdbx_seq_one_letter_code
_entity_poly.pdbx_strand_id
1 'polypeptide(L)'
;MSEDSGRAVYATGDTLFAQAEGDARIYQAAGDLTVIARSDVPEGPTVRPIPAKLDDDSIFVGRDEQLRELLTAFGKSQRSEAVVVSAGMGGVGKTALVTRAAALAVEQGLATTAVILNLNGYDPDITQRVRPRHVLGPLLWVLGLPDERIPSTVPDQLTSYHSLLTTWERDGRRLILVLDNAGDAEQLAELLPSEPHRAVVTTRDTLTLPGRARRLDLGTLTVSDAVDLLGRLLRRSDPEDRRGEDGAGLVRLADRCGCLPLALEIAAAVIADDPSMTVSDFVYELEQAPNALESLRRADRSVASVLELSWKQLVEREPEVALLLSLLPLNPGPDLDTAAAAALAGIPESQAKPRLRILHHAHLLRQSGGRWRMHDLVRLYARDRLTDQHRASAVRRLLDSYQRIAAEANSHLGAAPGSSVSERFADRSAALAWFDTERANLVGSVSLAFDTDHFVLAVNLAADLVRYLDLRRHITDWVAVSEHALNAARRLGNPSTLAFAQERLGTALLAARRFDEATTAHQSAVDIFREIGDRRGQGEALASLGNTLRAARSFEEAIGICQQASVILDEVGDRHGRGRALGNQGLALRAIGQFERSIEVHLQAIGIFREAGDRQGEGEALVNLGLAYYMVRQFGKAVASQRRAAEIFHEFADHHREAKALDNLGCALRESGRWDHAVEAHMKAFYLFCETRDLHSLGLTMHNLGSTLLGLGQCEDKALFAFRFALSAFRDTNDLHGEGKVSDSVGVVLSIMGEFAEAIKAHRLAADLLRETGDRQAEAIAVYNLGRVLGDMGQVAEAKDAGHRAAALLREAGDSYSEALVAGWLDQLS
;
A
#
# COMPACT_ATOMS: atom_id res chain seq x y z
N MET A 1 -8.62 -33.04 -31.90
CA MET A 1 -8.60 -33.51 -30.51
C MET A 1 -7.28 -33.09 -29.89
N SER A 2 -7.34 -32.02 -29.11
CA SER A 2 -6.38 -31.67 -28.06
C SER A 2 -7.26 -31.12 -26.94
N GLU A 3 -7.36 -31.88 -25.85
CA GLU A 3 -8.12 -31.54 -24.65
C GLU A 3 -7.24 -30.64 -23.77
N ASP A 4 -7.62 -29.38 -23.68
CA ASP A 4 -7.32 -28.49 -22.56
C ASP A 4 -8.58 -27.62 -22.36
N SER A 5 -8.99 -27.45 -21.11
CA SER A 5 -10.32 -27.02 -20.67
C SER A 5 -10.87 -25.74 -21.33
N GLY A 6 -11.83 -25.91 -22.26
CA GLY A 6 -13.16 -25.30 -22.17
C GLY A 6 -13.36 -23.83 -22.56
N ARG A 7 -12.62 -23.28 -23.53
CA ARG A 7 -13.04 -22.05 -24.25
C ARG A 7 -13.08 -22.33 -25.74
N ALA A 8 -14.27 -22.57 -26.27
CA ALA A 8 -14.44 -22.83 -27.69
C ALA A 8 -15.42 -21.83 -28.31
N VAL A 9 -14.88 -20.89 -29.08
CA VAL A 9 -15.65 -20.10 -30.05
C VAL A 9 -15.54 -20.83 -31.38
N TYR A 10 -16.67 -21.32 -31.90
CA TYR A 10 -16.73 -21.89 -33.24
C TYR A 10 -17.54 -20.98 -34.15
N ALA A 11 -17.00 -20.67 -35.33
CA ALA A 11 -17.66 -19.88 -36.36
C ALA A 11 -18.09 -20.80 -37.51
N THR A 12 -19.40 -20.81 -37.83
CA THR A 12 -19.94 -21.39 -39.06
C THR A 12 -20.94 -20.40 -39.66
N GLY A 13 -20.50 -19.63 -40.67
CA GLY A 13 -21.33 -18.60 -41.33
C GLY A 13 -21.56 -17.34 -40.49
N ASP A 14 -22.61 -16.58 -40.81
CA ASP A 14 -22.97 -15.27 -40.22
C ASP A 14 -23.54 -15.35 -38.79
N THR A 15 -23.27 -16.44 -38.06
CA THR A 15 -23.82 -16.66 -36.71
C THR A 15 -22.72 -17.18 -35.77
N LEU A 16 -22.40 -16.40 -34.75
CA LEU A 16 -21.46 -16.74 -33.68
C LEU A 16 -22.21 -17.43 -32.53
N PHE A 17 -21.78 -18.63 -32.16
CA PHE A 17 -22.26 -19.33 -30.97
C PHE A 17 -21.19 -19.25 -29.87
N ALA A 18 -21.56 -18.74 -28.70
CA ALA A 18 -20.71 -18.72 -27.51
C ALA A 18 -21.44 -19.41 -26.35
N GLN A 19 -20.72 -20.25 -25.62
CA GLN A 19 -21.22 -20.97 -24.45
C GLN A 19 -20.36 -20.58 -23.24
N ALA A 20 -21.01 -20.16 -22.14
CA ALA A 20 -20.33 -19.86 -20.87
C ALA A 20 -20.55 -21.01 -19.88
N GLU A 21 -19.51 -21.35 -19.11
CA GLU A 21 -19.61 -22.23 -17.94
C GLU A 21 -19.55 -21.37 -16.66
N GLY A 22 -20.33 -21.76 -15.64
CA GLY A 22 -20.43 -21.03 -14.36
C GLY A 22 -21.42 -19.84 -14.36
N ASP A 23 -21.20 -18.88 -13.46
CA ASP A 23 -22.06 -17.68 -13.27
C ASP A 23 -21.77 -16.52 -14.26
N ALA A 24 -20.98 -16.77 -15.31
CA ALA A 24 -20.65 -15.75 -16.30
C ALA A 24 -21.86 -15.43 -17.20
N ARG A 25 -22.11 -14.14 -17.45
CA ARG A 25 -23.17 -13.68 -18.35
C ARG A 25 -22.57 -13.16 -19.65
N ILE A 26 -23.05 -13.69 -20.77
CA ILE A 26 -22.70 -13.26 -22.13
C ILE A 26 -23.68 -12.16 -22.55
N TYR A 27 -23.16 -11.01 -22.98
CA TYR A 27 -23.94 -9.93 -23.57
C TYR A 27 -23.44 -9.64 -24.99
N GLN A 28 -24.39 -9.47 -25.92
CA GLN A 28 -24.12 -9.00 -27.27
C GLN A 28 -24.67 -7.59 -27.43
N ALA A 29 -23.79 -6.63 -27.68
CA ALA A 29 -24.15 -5.24 -27.98
C ALA A 29 -23.32 -4.76 -29.17
N ALA A 30 -23.98 -4.19 -30.19
CA ALA A 30 -23.33 -3.61 -31.39
C ALA A 30 -22.39 -4.54 -32.20
N GLY A 31 -22.52 -5.86 -32.06
CA GLY A 31 -21.68 -6.84 -32.76
C GLY A 31 -20.48 -7.34 -31.95
N ASP A 32 -20.20 -6.73 -30.79
CA ASP A 32 -19.17 -7.17 -29.87
C ASP A 32 -19.72 -8.10 -28.78
N LEU A 33 -18.98 -9.16 -28.52
CA LEU A 33 -19.34 -10.22 -27.58
C LEU A 33 -18.60 -9.95 -26.26
N THR A 34 -19.30 -9.39 -25.27
CA THR A 34 -18.72 -9.08 -23.95
C THR A 34 -19.05 -10.20 -22.97
N VAL A 35 -18.02 -10.90 -22.48
CA VAL A 35 -18.14 -11.88 -21.39
C VAL A 35 -17.80 -11.17 -20.08
N ILE A 36 -18.78 -11.04 -19.17
CA ILE A 36 -18.56 -10.42 -17.85
C ILE A 36 -18.38 -11.55 -16.83
N ALA A 37 -17.15 -11.72 -16.34
CA ALA A 37 -16.86 -12.49 -15.14
C ALA A 37 -17.12 -11.63 -13.88
N ARG A 38 -17.42 -12.26 -12.73
CA ARG A 38 -17.36 -11.58 -11.41
C ARG A 38 -15.97 -10.99 -11.21
N SER A 39 -15.86 -9.89 -10.46
CA SER A 39 -14.56 -9.29 -10.13
C SER A 39 -13.73 -10.30 -9.32
N ASP A 40 -12.58 -10.70 -9.86
CA ASP A 40 -11.68 -11.72 -9.30
C ASP A 40 -10.73 -11.18 -8.21
N VAL A 41 -11.13 -10.12 -7.48
CA VAL A 41 -10.26 -9.47 -6.48
C VAL A 41 -10.57 -10.03 -5.10
N PRO A 42 -9.61 -10.70 -4.42
CA PRO A 42 -9.82 -11.17 -3.05
C PRO A 42 -10.04 -10.00 -2.09
N GLU A 43 -10.80 -10.24 -1.00
CA GLU A 43 -10.89 -9.35 0.16
C GLU A 43 -9.48 -8.84 0.51
N GLY A 44 -9.32 -7.51 0.56
CA GLY A 44 -8.03 -6.80 0.46
C GLY A 44 -6.83 -7.54 1.08
N PRO A 45 -5.80 -7.89 0.30
CA PRO A 45 -4.71 -8.74 0.77
C PRO A 45 -3.95 -8.06 1.91
N THR A 46 -3.87 -8.74 3.05
CA THR A 46 -3.21 -8.19 4.24
C THR A 46 -1.70 -8.37 4.16
N VAL A 47 -0.99 -7.29 3.85
CA VAL A 47 0.48 -7.19 3.97
C VAL A 47 0.79 -6.24 5.11
N ARG A 48 1.52 -6.72 6.12
CA ARG A 48 1.84 -5.90 7.31
C ARG A 48 3.22 -6.19 7.88
N PRO A 49 3.90 -5.17 8.44
CA PRO A 49 5.11 -5.39 9.20
C PRO A 49 4.80 -6.16 10.50
N ILE A 50 5.73 -7.03 10.92
CA ILE A 50 5.72 -7.64 12.25
C ILE A 50 6.55 -6.73 13.16
N PRO A 51 5.99 -6.21 14.27
CA PRO A 51 6.76 -5.39 15.20
C PRO A 51 7.82 -6.24 15.92
N ALA A 52 8.94 -5.61 16.27
CA ALA A 52 10.02 -6.29 17.00
C ALA A 52 9.58 -6.78 18.39
N LYS A 53 8.59 -6.13 19.00
CA LYS A 53 7.95 -6.54 20.26
C LYS A 53 6.47 -6.82 20.02
N LEU A 54 6.01 -7.97 20.48
CA LEU A 54 4.61 -8.38 20.41
C LEU A 54 3.91 -8.05 21.74
N ASP A 55 2.65 -7.63 21.66
CA ASP A 55 1.78 -7.50 22.84
C ASP A 55 1.35 -8.92 23.28
N ASP A 56 2.03 -9.50 24.27
CA ASP A 56 1.92 -10.93 24.61
C ASP A 56 0.79 -11.20 25.64
N ASP A 57 -0.46 -11.11 25.20
CA ASP A 57 -1.62 -11.57 25.99
C ASP A 57 -1.88 -13.10 25.85
N SER A 58 -1.08 -13.82 25.05
CA SER A 58 -1.26 -15.24 24.75
C SER A 58 -0.30 -16.15 25.53
N ILE A 59 -0.80 -17.26 26.07
CA ILE A 59 0.04 -18.25 26.76
C ILE A 59 0.74 -19.12 25.70
N PHE A 60 2.06 -18.96 25.54
CA PHE A 60 2.87 -19.73 24.59
C PHE A 60 3.65 -20.84 25.33
N VAL A 61 3.36 -22.12 25.03
CA VAL A 61 3.89 -23.30 25.75
C VAL A 61 4.41 -24.35 24.76
N GLY A 62 5.51 -25.03 25.12
CA GLY A 62 5.94 -26.29 24.48
C GLY A 62 6.55 -26.17 23.09
N ARG A 63 7.02 -24.98 22.68
CA ARG A 63 7.52 -24.71 21.32
C ARG A 63 8.94 -24.14 21.26
N ASP A 64 9.70 -24.26 22.35
CA ASP A 64 11.05 -23.68 22.46
C ASP A 64 12.04 -24.28 21.46
N GLU A 65 11.90 -25.57 21.15
CA GLU A 65 12.76 -26.24 20.17
C GLU A 65 12.50 -25.74 18.75
N GLN A 66 11.24 -25.72 18.32
CA GLN A 66 10.88 -25.24 16.99
C GLN A 66 11.19 -23.74 16.82
N LEU A 67 11.04 -22.96 17.90
CA LEU A 67 11.42 -21.54 17.91
C LEU A 67 12.93 -21.37 17.72
N ARG A 68 13.76 -22.14 18.45
CA ARG A 68 15.22 -22.15 18.27
C ARG A 68 15.61 -22.60 16.85
N GLU A 69 14.91 -23.59 16.30
CA GLU A 69 15.15 -24.08 14.95
C GLU A 69 14.89 -23.01 13.89
N LEU A 70 13.77 -22.28 14.00
CA LEU A 70 13.46 -21.15 13.11
C LEU A 70 14.48 -20.01 13.23
N LEU A 71 14.85 -19.61 14.45
CA LEU A 71 15.88 -18.58 14.66
C LEU A 71 17.23 -18.99 14.08
N THR A 72 17.58 -20.28 14.19
CA THR A 72 18.79 -20.83 13.56
C THR A 72 18.71 -20.75 12.03
N ALA A 73 17.54 -21.04 11.44
CA ALA A 73 17.33 -20.93 9.99
C ALA A 73 17.39 -19.48 9.49
N PHE A 74 16.99 -18.51 10.32
CA PHE A 74 17.13 -17.08 10.02
C PHE A 74 18.57 -16.55 10.13
N GLY A 75 19.44 -17.25 10.86
CA GLY A 75 20.82 -16.84 11.12
C GLY A 75 21.78 -16.98 9.92
N LYS A 76 23.02 -16.49 10.11
CA LYS A 76 24.12 -16.55 9.13
C LYS A 76 24.73 -17.96 9.07
N SER A 77 24.15 -18.91 8.34
CA SER A 77 24.79 -20.21 8.06
C SER A 77 25.05 -20.35 6.56
N GLN A 78 26.27 -20.78 6.18
CA GLN A 78 26.66 -21.05 4.77
C GLN A 78 25.89 -22.23 4.11
N ARG A 79 24.94 -22.84 4.83
CA ARG A 79 24.09 -23.96 4.36
C ARG A 79 22.60 -23.78 4.71
N SER A 80 22.15 -22.59 5.10
CA SER A 80 20.75 -22.37 5.50
C SER A 80 19.87 -22.11 4.29
N GLU A 81 18.98 -23.05 3.99
CA GLU A 81 17.92 -22.93 2.98
C GLU A 81 17.09 -21.66 3.19
N ALA A 82 16.90 -20.87 2.12
CA ALA A 82 16.25 -19.56 2.18
C ALA A 82 14.76 -19.62 2.58
N VAL A 83 14.14 -20.81 2.51
CA VAL A 83 12.71 -21.02 2.74
C VAL A 83 12.50 -22.11 3.78
N VAL A 84 11.70 -21.81 4.81
CA VAL A 84 11.22 -22.81 5.78
C VAL A 84 9.73 -23.03 5.58
N VAL A 85 9.30 -24.28 5.41
CA VAL A 85 7.87 -24.64 5.32
C VAL A 85 7.43 -25.22 6.66
N SER A 86 6.65 -24.45 7.42
CA SER A 86 5.97 -24.91 8.62
C SER A 86 4.63 -25.56 8.23
N ALA A 87 4.61 -26.88 8.16
CA ALA A 87 3.39 -27.64 7.83
C ALA A 87 2.74 -28.22 9.09
N GLY A 88 1.41 -28.27 9.15
CA GLY A 88 0.68 -28.88 10.28
C GLY A 88 -0.82 -28.60 10.26
N MET A 89 -1.59 -29.26 11.12
CA MET A 89 -3.05 -29.15 11.14
C MET A 89 -3.56 -27.73 11.46
N GLY A 90 -4.83 -27.42 11.16
CA GLY A 90 -5.46 -26.17 11.60
C GLY A 90 -5.43 -26.04 13.13
N GLY A 91 -5.21 -24.82 13.65
CA GLY A 91 -5.22 -24.58 15.11
C GLY A 91 -3.98 -25.07 15.88
N VAL A 92 -2.96 -25.63 15.21
CA VAL A 92 -1.73 -26.14 15.86
C VAL A 92 -0.76 -25.05 16.35
N GLY A 93 -0.99 -23.79 15.96
CA GLY A 93 -0.20 -22.62 16.39
C GLY A 93 0.89 -22.15 15.42
N LYS A 94 0.84 -22.53 14.13
CA LYS A 94 1.85 -22.14 13.11
C LYS A 94 2.05 -20.62 13.03
N THR A 95 0.99 -19.86 12.80
CA THR A 95 1.04 -18.40 12.66
C THR A 95 1.64 -17.74 13.91
N ALA A 96 1.27 -18.22 15.11
CA ALA A 96 1.82 -17.72 16.37
C ALA A 96 3.32 -18.01 16.49
N LEU A 97 3.76 -19.24 16.18
CA LEU A 97 5.17 -19.63 16.20
C LEU A 97 6.01 -18.78 15.24
N VAL A 98 5.60 -18.67 13.97
CA VAL A 98 6.40 -17.95 12.95
C VAL A 98 6.42 -16.45 13.19
N THR A 99 5.32 -15.87 13.67
CA THR A 99 5.25 -14.43 14.01
C THR A 99 6.17 -14.12 15.19
N ARG A 100 6.16 -14.97 16.23
CA ARG A 100 7.07 -14.83 17.38
C ARG A 100 8.53 -15.01 16.99
N ALA A 101 8.84 -16.00 16.14
CA ALA A 101 10.19 -16.22 15.63
C ALA A 101 10.70 -15.03 14.80
N ALA A 102 9.86 -14.47 13.92
CA ALA A 102 10.22 -13.33 13.09
C ALA A 102 10.41 -12.04 13.92
N ALA A 103 9.53 -11.78 14.90
CA ALA A 103 9.69 -10.65 15.83
C ALA A 103 11.00 -10.74 16.61
N LEU A 104 11.30 -11.91 17.20
CA LEU A 104 12.55 -12.16 17.92
C LEU A 104 13.78 -12.04 17.02
N ALA A 105 13.69 -12.47 15.75
CA ALA A 105 14.78 -12.34 14.81
C ALA A 105 15.11 -10.87 14.49
N VAL A 106 14.09 -10.01 14.40
CA VAL A 106 14.28 -8.56 14.27
C VAL A 106 14.85 -7.96 15.55
N GLU A 107 14.32 -8.34 16.72
CA GLU A 107 14.82 -7.87 18.03
C GLU A 107 16.30 -8.27 18.26
N GLN A 108 16.70 -9.46 17.83
CA GLN A 108 18.08 -9.96 17.94
C GLN A 108 19.01 -9.47 16.82
N GLY A 109 18.52 -8.64 15.90
CA GLY A 109 19.30 -8.11 14.76
C GLY A 109 19.69 -9.16 13.71
N LEU A 110 19.02 -10.31 13.67
CA LEU A 110 19.19 -11.32 12.62
C LEU A 110 18.59 -10.86 11.28
N ALA A 111 17.54 -10.04 11.36
CA ALA A 111 16.89 -9.38 10.22
C ALA A 111 16.67 -7.89 10.50
N THR A 112 16.62 -7.09 9.44
CA THR A 112 16.30 -5.65 9.54
C THR A 112 14.82 -5.44 9.73
N THR A 113 14.00 -6.27 9.08
CA THR A 113 12.54 -6.19 9.17
C THR A 113 11.89 -7.54 8.88
N ALA A 114 10.66 -7.70 9.32
CA ALA A 114 9.82 -8.85 9.04
C ALA A 114 8.44 -8.41 8.56
N VAL A 115 7.91 -9.07 7.55
CA VAL A 115 6.59 -8.78 6.94
C VAL A 115 5.79 -10.07 6.88
N ILE A 116 4.50 -10.00 7.24
CA ILE A 116 3.56 -11.11 7.10
C ILE A 116 2.50 -10.82 6.05
N LEU A 117 2.22 -11.83 5.25
CA LEU A 117 1.20 -11.86 4.21
C LEU A 117 0.27 -13.04 4.48
N ASN A 118 -1.03 -12.78 4.57
CA ASN A 118 -2.01 -13.87 4.60
C ASN A 118 -2.44 -14.22 3.17
N LEU A 119 -2.18 -15.45 2.75
CA LEU A 119 -2.45 -15.92 1.40
C LEU A 119 -3.89 -16.45 1.21
N ASN A 120 -4.67 -16.59 2.28
CA ASN A 120 -6.04 -17.13 2.24
C ASN A 120 -6.17 -18.42 1.41
N GLY A 121 -5.14 -19.25 1.34
CA GLY A 121 -5.09 -20.40 0.41
C GLY A 121 -6.11 -21.51 0.69
N TYR A 122 -6.82 -21.42 1.82
CA TYR A 122 -7.85 -22.34 2.24
C TYR A 122 -9.27 -21.76 2.17
N ASP A 123 -9.44 -20.58 1.57
CA ASP A 123 -10.79 -20.06 1.35
C ASP A 123 -11.56 -20.98 0.39
N PRO A 124 -12.82 -21.35 0.72
CA PRO A 124 -13.66 -22.14 -0.17
C PRO A 124 -13.94 -21.43 -1.49
N ASP A 125 -13.99 -20.09 -1.50
CA ASP A 125 -14.07 -19.31 -2.72
C ASP A 125 -12.68 -19.11 -3.32
N ILE A 126 -12.45 -19.67 -4.50
CA ILE A 126 -11.13 -19.61 -5.16
C ILE A 126 -10.74 -18.17 -5.53
N THR A 127 -11.70 -17.29 -5.74
CA THR A 127 -11.47 -15.86 -6.05
C THR A 127 -10.91 -15.09 -4.85
N GLN A 128 -11.20 -15.58 -3.63
CA GLN A 128 -10.72 -15.01 -2.36
C GLN A 128 -9.31 -15.44 -1.99
N ARG A 129 -8.69 -16.34 -2.78
CA ARG A 129 -7.31 -16.78 -2.57
C ARG A 129 -6.34 -15.75 -3.12
N VAL A 130 -5.39 -15.34 -2.28
CA VAL A 130 -4.42 -14.30 -2.63
C VAL A 130 -3.33 -14.90 -3.52
N ARG A 131 -3.05 -14.23 -4.64
CA ARG A 131 -1.99 -14.57 -5.61
C ARG A 131 -0.90 -13.50 -5.56
N PRO A 132 0.32 -13.77 -6.05
CA PRO A 132 1.42 -12.80 -6.04
C PRO A 132 1.03 -11.42 -6.61
N ARG A 133 0.30 -11.41 -7.73
CA ARG A 133 -0.25 -10.18 -8.34
C ARG A 133 -1.09 -9.30 -7.40
N HIS A 134 -1.72 -9.88 -6.37
CA HIS A 134 -2.53 -9.12 -5.42
C HIS A 134 -1.68 -8.47 -4.32
N VAL A 135 -0.49 -9.02 -4.02
CA VAL A 135 0.34 -8.59 -2.88
C VAL A 135 1.62 -7.88 -3.26
N LEU A 136 2.11 -8.00 -4.51
CA LEU A 136 3.40 -7.42 -4.91
C LEU A 136 3.46 -5.91 -4.73
N GLY A 137 2.45 -5.17 -5.20
CA GLY A 137 2.33 -3.72 -4.96
C GLY A 137 2.34 -3.37 -3.47
N PRO A 138 1.38 -3.85 -2.66
CA PRO A 138 1.36 -3.61 -1.21
C PRO A 138 2.64 -4.04 -0.47
N LEU A 139 3.29 -5.13 -0.91
CA LEU A 139 4.57 -5.59 -0.37
C LEU A 139 5.69 -4.61 -0.68
N LEU A 140 5.82 -4.17 -1.93
CA LEU A 140 6.77 -3.13 -2.32
C LEU A 140 6.58 -1.86 -1.50
N TRP A 141 5.33 -1.44 -1.30
CA TRP A 141 4.99 -0.29 -0.45
C TRP A 141 5.43 -0.49 1.01
N VAL A 142 5.11 -1.63 1.63
CA VAL A 142 5.53 -1.94 3.01
C VAL A 142 7.05 -2.03 3.13
N LEU A 143 7.74 -2.47 2.08
CA LEU A 143 9.20 -2.47 2.01
C LEU A 143 9.79 -1.08 1.71
N GLY A 144 8.96 -0.05 1.50
CA GLY A 144 9.40 1.35 1.38
C GLY A 144 9.53 1.88 -0.05
N LEU A 145 9.00 1.17 -1.05
CA LEU A 145 8.86 1.71 -2.41
C LEU A 145 7.67 2.67 -2.46
N PRO A 146 7.84 3.96 -2.84
CA PRO A 146 6.74 4.90 -2.94
C PRO A 146 5.72 4.45 -3.99
N ASP A 147 4.43 4.70 -3.73
CA ASP A 147 3.33 4.27 -4.61
C ASP A 147 3.49 4.77 -6.06
N GLU A 148 4.10 5.94 -6.27
CA GLU A 148 4.34 6.50 -7.61
C GLU A 148 5.33 5.70 -8.45
N ARG A 149 6.15 4.87 -7.80
CA ARG A 149 7.19 4.06 -8.41
C ARG A 149 6.89 2.57 -8.40
N ILE A 150 5.82 2.15 -7.75
CA ILE A 150 5.29 0.81 -7.90
C ILE A 150 4.78 0.70 -9.35
N PRO A 151 5.36 -0.18 -10.18
CA PRO A 151 4.92 -0.32 -11.55
C PRO A 151 3.46 -0.77 -11.62
N SER A 152 2.77 -0.39 -12.69
CA SER A 152 1.36 -0.75 -12.86
C SER A 152 1.17 -2.22 -13.27
N THR A 153 2.21 -2.87 -13.80
CA THR A 153 2.14 -4.25 -14.27
C THR A 153 2.77 -5.22 -13.27
N VAL A 154 2.18 -6.40 -13.13
CA VAL A 154 2.69 -7.46 -12.25
C VAL A 154 4.13 -7.88 -12.61
N PRO A 155 4.50 -8.08 -13.90
CA PRO A 155 5.88 -8.42 -14.25
C PRO A 155 6.90 -7.36 -13.83
N ASP A 156 6.55 -6.07 -13.96
CA ASP A 156 7.44 -4.98 -13.56
C ASP A 156 7.50 -4.84 -12.03
N GLN A 157 6.39 -5.06 -11.32
CA GLN A 157 6.37 -5.13 -9.86
C GLN A 157 7.24 -6.28 -9.36
N LEU A 158 7.16 -7.46 -9.98
CA LEU A 158 8.01 -8.60 -9.65
C LEU A 158 9.50 -8.29 -9.88
N THR A 159 9.82 -7.64 -11.00
CA THR A 159 11.17 -7.16 -11.30
C THR A 159 11.65 -6.16 -10.25
N SER A 160 10.79 -5.23 -9.83
CA SER A 160 11.08 -4.23 -8.80
C SER A 160 11.29 -4.88 -7.43
N TYR A 161 10.52 -5.91 -7.11
CA TYR A 161 10.63 -6.67 -5.86
C TYR A 161 12.00 -7.35 -5.76
N HIS A 162 12.40 -8.09 -6.79
CA HIS A 162 13.72 -8.74 -6.79
C HIS A 162 14.87 -7.72 -6.83
N SER A 163 14.72 -6.62 -7.55
CA SER A 163 15.72 -5.54 -7.60
C SER A 163 15.89 -4.88 -6.23
N LEU A 164 14.79 -4.58 -5.54
CA LEU A 164 14.78 -4.03 -4.18
C LEU A 164 15.52 -4.94 -3.19
N LEU A 165 15.23 -6.24 -3.23
CA LEU A 165 15.93 -7.21 -2.38
C LEU A 165 17.43 -7.28 -2.69
N THR A 166 17.80 -7.25 -3.97
CA THR A 166 19.21 -7.22 -4.39
C THR A 166 19.93 -5.97 -3.85
N THR A 167 19.26 -4.81 -3.86
CA THR A 167 19.79 -3.59 -3.25
C THR A 167 19.95 -3.73 -1.75
N TRP A 168 18.93 -4.26 -1.06
CA TRP A 168 18.98 -4.48 0.39
C TRP A 168 20.11 -5.41 0.80
N GLU A 169 20.36 -6.47 0.03
CA GLU A 169 21.51 -7.35 0.24
C GLU A 169 22.83 -6.57 0.25
N ARG A 170 23.04 -5.69 -0.75
CA ARG A 170 24.25 -4.86 -0.86
C ARG A 170 24.41 -3.91 0.32
N ASP A 171 23.31 -3.38 0.83
CA ASP A 171 23.26 -2.48 1.98
C ASP A 171 23.29 -3.23 3.33
N GLY A 172 23.42 -4.55 3.31
CA GLY A 172 23.44 -5.40 4.50
C GLY A 172 22.09 -5.52 5.20
N ARG A 173 21.00 -5.07 4.57
CA ARG A 173 19.62 -5.19 5.05
C ARG A 173 19.07 -6.58 4.75
N ARG A 174 18.23 -7.08 5.65
CA ARG A 174 17.67 -8.44 5.58
C ARG A 174 16.19 -8.46 5.87
N LEU A 175 15.46 -9.23 5.07
CA LEU A 175 14.02 -9.41 5.17
C LEU A 175 13.69 -10.82 5.64
N ILE A 176 12.75 -10.95 6.57
CA ILE A 176 12.01 -12.19 6.83
C ILE A 176 10.59 -12.02 6.28
N LEU A 177 10.24 -12.83 5.29
CA LEU A 177 8.92 -12.85 4.67
C LEU A 177 8.09 -14.01 5.23
N VAL A 178 7.02 -13.73 5.95
CA VAL A 178 6.08 -14.74 6.45
C VAL A 178 4.91 -14.87 5.47
N LEU A 179 4.83 -16.00 4.79
CA LEU A 179 3.76 -16.35 3.86
C LEU A 179 2.78 -17.28 4.57
N ASP A 180 1.76 -16.69 5.19
CA ASP A 180 0.80 -17.37 6.08
C ASP A 180 -0.36 -17.97 5.28
N ASN A 181 -0.84 -19.15 5.68
CA ASN A 181 -1.97 -19.87 5.07
C ASN A 181 -1.83 -20.15 3.56
N ALA A 182 -0.66 -20.60 3.13
CA ALA A 182 -0.44 -21.05 1.75
C ALA A 182 -1.21 -22.35 1.47
N GLY A 183 -2.03 -22.35 0.42
CA GLY A 183 -2.82 -23.49 -0.03
C GLY A 183 -2.17 -24.26 -1.18
N ASP A 184 -1.40 -23.59 -2.04
CA ASP A 184 -0.71 -24.20 -3.18
C ASP A 184 0.65 -23.52 -3.46
N ALA A 185 1.46 -24.15 -4.33
CA ALA A 185 2.79 -23.65 -4.69
C ALA A 185 2.75 -22.42 -5.63
N GLU A 186 1.68 -22.23 -6.40
CA GLU A 186 1.52 -21.08 -7.30
C GLU A 186 1.37 -19.77 -6.52
N GLN A 187 0.79 -19.82 -5.32
CA GLN A 187 0.75 -18.66 -4.41
C GLN A 187 2.15 -18.19 -3.97
N LEU A 188 3.17 -19.05 -4.10
CA LEU A 188 4.49 -18.85 -3.51
C LEU A 188 5.56 -18.55 -4.56
N ALA A 189 5.46 -19.13 -5.76
CA ALA A 189 6.55 -19.19 -6.75
C ALA A 189 7.26 -17.86 -7.03
N GLU A 190 6.51 -16.76 -7.11
CA GLU A 190 7.03 -15.42 -7.43
C GLU A 190 7.41 -14.59 -6.18
N LEU A 191 6.99 -15.00 -4.98
CA LEU A 191 7.21 -14.23 -3.75
C LEU A 191 8.46 -14.68 -2.99
N LEU A 192 8.96 -15.89 -3.23
CA LEU A 192 10.08 -16.45 -2.47
C LEU A 192 11.37 -15.66 -2.75
N PRO A 193 12.01 -15.09 -1.71
CA PRO A 193 13.23 -14.34 -1.87
C PRO A 193 14.46 -15.26 -1.90
N SER A 194 15.57 -14.79 -2.48
CA SER A 194 16.87 -15.46 -2.42
C SER A 194 17.64 -15.10 -1.14
N GLU A 195 18.71 -15.83 -0.85
CA GLU A 195 19.67 -15.40 0.18
C GLU A 195 20.19 -13.97 -0.13
N PRO A 196 20.46 -13.13 0.90
CA PRO A 196 20.44 -13.36 2.34
C PRO A 196 19.05 -13.20 2.99
N HIS A 197 18.02 -12.87 2.22
CA HIS A 197 16.65 -12.79 2.71
C HIS A 197 16.12 -14.19 3.02
N ARG A 198 15.06 -14.27 3.81
CA ARG A 198 14.46 -15.52 4.27
C ARG A 198 12.96 -15.48 4.13
N ALA A 199 12.35 -16.61 3.82
CA ALA A 199 10.90 -16.78 3.89
C ALA A 199 10.51 -17.92 4.82
N VAL A 200 9.37 -17.77 5.50
CA VAL A 200 8.70 -18.86 6.20
C VAL A 200 7.28 -18.98 5.67
N VAL A 201 6.94 -20.17 5.20
CA VAL A 201 5.62 -20.51 4.69
C VAL A 201 4.87 -21.29 5.77
N THR A 202 3.66 -20.86 6.12
CA THR A 202 2.75 -21.71 6.90
C THR A 202 1.73 -22.35 5.96
N THR A 203 1.48 -23.64 6.15
CA THR A 203 0.53 -24.39 5.33
C THR A 203 -0.12 -25.50 6.15
N ARG A 204 -1.34 -25.90 5.77
CA ARG A 204 -2.00 -27.10 6.31
C ARG A 204 -1.59 -28.36 5.55
N ASP A 205 -1.09 -28.21 4.34
CA ASP A 205 -0.76 -29.29 3.43
C ASP A 205 0.76 -29.48 3.32
N THR A 206 1.17 -30.61 2.75
CA THR A 206 2.57 -30.75 2.35
C THR A 206 2.77 -30.03 1.02
N LEU A 207 3.45 -28.88 1.05
CA LEU A 207 3.82 -28.13 -0.15
C LEU A 207 5.20 -28.55 -0.63
N THR A 208 5.28 -28.97 -1.89
CA THR A 208 6.56 -29.21 -2.57
C THR A 208 6.96 -27.92 -3.29
N LEU A 209 8.05 -27.29 -2.83
CA LEU A 209 8.57 -26.06 -3.44
C LEU A 209 9.79 -26.36 -4.31
N PRO A 210 9.97 -25.65 -5.44
CA PRO A 210 11.19 -25.74 -6.23
C PRO A 210 12.39 -25.18 -5.43
N GLY A 211 13.46 -25.97 -5.31
CA GLY A 211 14.66 -25.63 -4.56
C GLY A 211 14.85 -26.44 -3.28
N ARG A 212 15.83 -26.05 -2.46
CA ARG A 212 16.06 -26.63 -1.13
C ARG A 212 15.27 -25.83 -0.10
N ALA A 213 14.08 -26.30 0.27
CA ALA A 213 13.24 -25.71 1.31
C ALA A 213 13.21 -26.63 2.54
N ARG A 214 13.44 -26.03 3.73
CA ARG A 214 13.55 -26.80 4.96
C ARG A 214 12.16 -27.04 5.48
N ARG A 215 11.78 -28.31 5.61
CA ARG A 215 10.50 -28.67 6.21
C ARG A 215 10.62 -28.66 7.73
N LEU A 216 9.72 -27.92 8.38
CA LEU A 216 9.48 -27.96 9.82
C LEU A 216 8.06 -28.48 10.03
N ASP A 217 7.95 -29.77 10.35
CA ASP A 217 6.65 -30.36 10.66
C ASP A 217 6.24 -29.96 12.08
N LEU A 218 5.24 -29.08 12.16
CA LEU A 218 4.68 -28.66 13.43
C LEU A 218 3.59 -29.66 13.85
N GLY A 219 4.01 -30.64 14.63
CA GLY A 219 3.10 -31.57 15.30
C GLY A 219 2.22 -30.89 16.35
N THR A 220 1.26 -31.63 16.88
CA THR A 220 0.45 -31.22 18.04
C THR A 220 1.33 -30.98 19.26
N LEU A 221 0.79 -30.34 20.30
CA LEU A 221 1.52 -30.25 21.56
C LEU A 221 1.75 -31.66 22.13
N THR A 222 2.81 -31.82 22.92
CA THR A 222 2.92 -33.02 23.75
C THR A 222 1.77 -33.03 24.75
N VAL A 223 1.36 -34.21 25.22
CA VAL A 223 0.31 -34.31 26.24
C VAL A 223 0.68 -33.50 27.48
N SER A 224 1.96 -33.50 27.88
CA SER A 224 2.44 -32.70 29.01
C SER A 224 2.26 -31.20 28.77
N ASP A 225 2.64 -30.70 27.59
CA ASP A 225 2.49 -29.29 27.25
C ASP A 225 1.03 -28.87 27.10
N ALA A 226 0.18 -29.76 26.58
CA ALA A 226 -1.26 -29.55 26.47
C ALA A 226 -1.92 -29.46 27.85
N VAL A 227 -1.53 -30.33 28.78
CA VAL A 227 -1.99 -30.31 30.18
C VAL A 227 -1.49 -29.05 30.90
N ASP A 228 -0.22 -28.66 30.70
CA ASP A 228 0.32 -27.42 31.26
C ASP A 228 -0.43 -26.19 30.72
N LEU A 229 -0.69 -26.14 29.40
CA LEU A 229 -1.49 -25.08 28.79
C LEU A 229 -2.90 -25.01 29.40
N LEU A 230 -3.63 -26.14 29.47
CA LEU A 230 -4.96 -26.19 30.08
C LEU A 230 -4.94 -25.71 31.53
N GLY A 231 -3.99 -26.20 32.34
CA GLY A 231 -3.87 -25.81 33.75
C GLY A 231 -3.56 -24.32 33.92
N ARG A 232 -2.71 -23.74 33.06
CA ARG A 232 -2.44 -22.29 33.07
C ARG A 232 -3.64 -21.48 32.62
N LEU A 233 -4.40 -21.94 31.62
CA LEU A 233 -5.61 -21.27 31.13
C LEU A 233 -6.70 -21.24 32.21
N LEU A 234 -6.97 -22.37 32.89
CA LEU A 234 -7.95 -22.42 33.99
C LEU A 234 -7.56 -21.49 35.14
N ARG A 235 -6.30 -21.53 35.58
CA ARG A 235 -5.78 -20.64 36.64
C ARG A 235 -5.76 -19.16 36.24
N ARG A 236 -5.65 -18.86 34.95
CA ARG A 236 -5.74 -17.48 34.46
C ARG A 236 -7.15 -16.94 34.60
N SER A 237 -8.16 -17.76 34.37
CA SER A 237 -9.58 -17.40 34.54
C SER A 237 -9.96 -17.29 36.01
N ASP A 238 -9.54 -18.23 36.84
CA ASP A 238 -9.69 -18.20 38.30
C ASP A 238 -8.44 -18.77 38.98
N PRO A 239 -7.64 -17.96 39.70
CA PRO A 239 -6.43 -18.41 40.39
C PRO A 239 -6.65 -19.58 41.37
N GLU A 240 -7.86 -19.72 41.91
CA GLU A 240 -8.23 -20.78 42.85
C GLU A 240 -8.83 -22.02 42.16
N ASP A 241 -8.88 -22.07 40.83
CA ASP A 241 -9.44 -23.19 40.09
C ASP A 241 -8.56 -24.45 40.20
N ARG A 242 -8.98 -25.34 41.11
CA ARG A 242 -8.32 -26.62 41.37
C ARG A 242 -8.59 -27.68 40.30
N ARG A 243 -9.47 -27.44 39.32
CA ARG A 243 -9.68 -28.37 38.20
C ARG A 243 -8.43 -28.50 37.34
N GLY A 244 -7.54 -27.50 37.38
CA GLY A 244 -6.19 -27.56 36.80
C GLY A 244 -5.25 -28.60 37.45
N GLU A 245 -5.66 -29.23 38.56
CA GLU A 245 -4.92 -30.28 39.26
C GLU A 245 -5.42 -31.70 38.92
N ASP A 246 -6.56 -31.84 38.22
CA ASP A 246 -7.08 -33.14 37.75
C ASP A 246 -6.26 -33.67 36.55
N GLY A 247 -5.06 -34.15 36.83
CA GLY A 247 -4.14 -34.62 35.79
C GLY A 247 -4.74 -35.73 34.91
N ALA A 248 -5.58 -36.61 35.46
CA ALA A 248 -6.20 -37.68 34.67
C ALA A 248 -7.32 -37.15 33.75
N GLY A 249 -8.14 -36.22 34.23
CA GLY A 249 -9.15 -35.54 33.42
C GLY A 249 -8.52 -34.68 32.31
N LEU A 250 -7.50 -33.89 32.65
CA LEU A 250 -6.82 -33.00 31.70
C LEU A 250 -6.11 -33.78 30.58
N VAL A 251 -5.55 -34.96 30.87
CA VAL A 251 -4.99 -35.84 29.83
C VAL A 251 -6.06 -36.33 28.86
N ARG A 252 -7.23 -36.77 29.36
CA ARG A 252 -8.34 -37.19 28.50
C ARG A 252 -8.87 -36.03 27.65
N LEU A 253 -8.98 -34.85 28.25
CA LEU A 253 -9.38 -33.65 27.54
C LEU A 253 -8.37 -33.29 26.44
N ALA A 254 -7.08 -33.32 26.76
CA ALA A 254 -6.02 -33.05 25.79
C ALA A 254 -6.06 -34.02 24.60
N ASP A 255 -6.31 -35.30 24.84
CA ASP A 255 -6.51 -36.31 23.79
C ASP A 255 -7.70 -35.96 22.87
N ARG A 256 -8.87 -35.61 23.45
CA ARG A 256 -10.06 -35.25 22.67
C ARG A 256 -9.90 -33.96 21.87
N CYS A 257 -9.21 -32.97 22.44
CA CYS A 257 -8.82 -31.75 21.74
C CYS A 257 -7.70 -31.98 20.71
N GLY A 258 -7.19 -33.21 20.55
CA GLY A 258 -6.10 -33.54 19.64
C GLY A 258 -4.79 -32.83 19.99
N CYS A 259 -4.63 -32.39 21.24
CA CYS A 259 -3.51 -31.56 21.70
C CYS A 259 -3.27 -30.31 20.82
N LEU A 260 -4.35 -29.73 20.27
CA LEU A 260 -4.32 -28.51 19.46
C LEU A 260 -4.52 -27.27 20.35
N PRO A 261 -3.58 -26.30 20.38
CA PRO A 261 -3.69 -25.10 21.21
C PRO A 261 -5.05 -24.40 21.14
N LEU A 262 -5.59 -24.17 19.94
CA LEU A 262 -6.89 -23.51 19.78
C LEU A 262 -8.05 -24.32 20.40
N ALA A 263 -8.06 -25.64 20.23
CA ALA A 263 -9.11 -26.48 20.82
C ALA A 263 -9.01 -26.51 22.35
N LEU A 264 -7.77 -26.53 22.88
CA LEU A 264 -7.52 -26.48 24.32
C LEU A 264 -7.91 -25.12 24.92
N GLU A 265 -7.62 -24.01 24.24
CA GLU A 265 -8.04 -22.66 24.62
C GLU A 265 -9.57 -22.57 24.74
N ILE A 266 -10.31 -22.99 23.71
CA ILE A 266 -11.78 -22.95 23.73
C ILE A 266 -12.34 -23.90 24.80
N ALA A 267 -11.79 -25.11 24.93
CA ALA A 267 -12.25 -26.07 25.94
C ALA A 267 -12.03 -25.56 27.37
N ALA A 268 -10.87 -24.98 27.66
CA ALA A 268 -10.57 -24.40 28.97
C ALA A 268 -11.54 -23.25 29.29
N ALA A 269 -11.86 -22.39 28.31
CA ALA A 269 -12.82 -21.32 28.53
C ALA A 269 -14.24 -21.83 28.78
N VAL A 270 -14.68 -22.86 28.06
CA VAL A 270 -15.99 -23.49 28.32
C VAL A 270 -16.06 -24.06 29.74
N ILE A 271 -15.03 -24.78 30.18
CA ILE A 271 -14.97 -25.33 31.54
C ILE A 271 -14.93 -24.20 32.59
N ALA A 272 -14.18 -23.13 32.32
CA ALA A 272 -14.09 -21.99 33.22
C ALA A 272 -15.43 -21.25 33.37
N ASP A 273 -16.25 -21.18 32.31
CA ASP A 273 -17.56 -20.51 32.31
C ASP A 273 -18.63 -21.26 33.10
N ASP A 274 -18.49 -22.58 33.31
CA ASP A 274 -19.37 -23.38 34.17
C ASP A 274 -18.62 -23.94 35.39
N PRO A 275 -18.69 -23.26 36.55
CA PRO A 275 -18.05 -23.74 37.78
C PRO A 275 -18.55 -25.10 38.29
N SER A 276 -19.75 -25.51 37.87
CA SER A 276 -20.34 -26.80 38.26
C SER A 276 -19.87 -27.95 37.38
N MET A 277 -19.35 -27.64 36.19
CA MET A 277 -18.84 -28.62 35.23
C MET A 277 -17.43 -29.07 35.63
N THR A 278 -17.26 -30.38 35.81
CA THR A 278 -15.94 -30.97 35.98
C THR A 278 -15.27 -31.23 34.63
N VAL A 279 -13.94 -31.39 34.61
CA VAL A 279 -13.21 -31.78 33.40
C VAL A 279 -13.73 -33.10 32.83
N SER A 280 -14.14 -34.03 33.70
CA SER A 280 -14.68 -35.33 33.29
C SER A 280 -16.06 -35.23 32.64
N ASP A 281 -16.93 -34.35 33.16
CA ASP A 281 -18.26 -34.11 32.57
C ASP A 281 -18.13 -33.49 31.18
N PHE A 282 -17.23 -32.51 31.02
CA PHE A 282 -16.97 -31.88 29.73
C PHE A 282 -16.44 -32.88 28.69
N VAL A 283 -15.52 -33.76 29.08
CA VAL A 283 -15.02 -34.82 28.19
C VAL A 283 -16.15 -35.74 27.73
N TYR A 284 -17.07 -36.10 28.63
CA TYR A 284 -18.22 -36.92 28.29
C TYR A 284 -19.16 -36.21 27.29
N GLU A 285 -19.47 -34.94 27.51
CA GLU A 285 -20.29 -34.15 26.57
C GLU A 285 -19.64 -34.03 25.19
N LEU A 286 -18.32 -33.83 25.15
CA LEU A 286 -17.55 -33.75 23.90
C LEU A 286 -17.60 -35.08 23.11
N GLU A 287 -17.64 -36.22 23.80
CA GLU A 287 -17.79 -37.55 23.18
C GLU A 287 -19.20 -37.79 22.60
N GLN A 288 -20.23 -37.16 23.17
CA GLN A 288 -21.60 -37.23 22.67
C GLN A 288 -21.90 -36.20 21.59
N ALA A 289 -21.03 -35.21 21.38
CA ALA A 289 -21.23 -34.18 20.38
C ALA A 289 -21.23 -34.78 18.95
N PRO A 290 -22.25 -34.50 18.12
CA PRO A 290 -22.27 -34.98 16.74
C PRO A 290 -21.07 -34.42 15.97
N ASN A 291 -20.52 -35.22 15.04
CA ASN A 291 -19.42 -34.78 14.18
C ASN A 291 -19.87 -33.55 13.37
N ALA A 292 -19.42 -32.36 13.77
CA ALA A 292 -19.83 -31.11 13.16
C ALA A 292 -19.15 -30.91 11.80
N LEU A 293 -19.99 -30.77 10.77
CA LEU A 293 -19.73 -30.29 9.40
C LEU A 293 -18.86 -31.19 8.49
N GLU A 294 -19.41 -31.55 7.32
CA GLU A 294 -18.67 -32.19 6.22
C GLU A 294 -17.65 -31.25 5.55
N SER A 295 -17.78 -29.93 5.76
CA SER A 295 -16.95 -28.88 5.13
C SER A 295 -15.54 -28.75 5.73
N LEU A 296 -15.29 -29.26 6.96
CA LEU A 296 -13.98 -29.23 7.61
C LEU A 296 -13.21 -30.54 7.35
N ARG A 297 -11.92 -30.42 7.05
CA ARG A 297 -11.06 -31.58 6.77
C ARG A 297 -10.97 -32.51 7.99
N ARG A 298 -10.67 -33.79 7.76
CA ARG A 298 -10.56 -34.85 8.79
C ARG A 298 -9.63 -34.48 9.96
N ALA A 299 -8.61 -33.65 9.71
CA ALA A 299 -7.64 -33.14 10.68
C ALA A 299 -8.14 -31.98 11.58
N ASP A 300 -9.22 -31.29 11.19
CA ASP A 300 -9.76 -30.12 11.90
C ASP A 300 -10.95 -30.51 12.83
N ARG A 301 -11.27 -31.82 12.94
CA ARG A 301 -12.43 -32.33 13.68
C ARG A 301 -12.39 -32.06 15.18
N SER A 302 -11.22 -32.13 15.82
CA SER A 302 -11.12 -31.85 17.26
C SER A 302 -11.48 -30.40 17.59
N VAL A 303 -11.10 -29.45 16.73
CA VAL A 303 -11.51 -28.03 16.88
C VAL A 303 -13.00 -27.88 16.61
N ALA A 304 -13.53 -28.55 15.57
CA ALA A 304 -14.95 -28.51 15.23
C ALA A 304 -15.87 -29.00 16.36
N SER A 305 -15.52 -30.11 17.02
CA SER A 305 -16.32 -30.66 18.13
C SER A 305 -16.36 -29.73 19.34
N VAL A 306 -15.23 -29.11 19.70
CA VAL A 306 -15.18 -28.14 20.81
C VAL A 306 -15.93 -26.86 20.45
N LEU A 307 -15.83 -26.40 19.19
CA LEU A 307 -16.63 -25.27 18.69
C LEU A 307 -18.13 -25.56 18.69
N GLU A 308 -18.56 -26.77 18.34
CA GLU A 308 -19.96 -27.19 18.40
C GLU A 308 -20.50 -27.16 19.82
N LEU A 309 -19.75 -27.68 20.79
CA LEU A 309 -20.15 -27.68 22.18
C LEU A 309 -20.19 -26.25 22.75
N SER A 310 -19.15 -25.45 22.49
CA SER A 310 -19.11 -24.02 22.85
C SER A 310 -20.29 -23.25 22.24
N TRP A 311 -20.61 -23.50 20.97
CA TRP A 311 -21.75 -22.89 20.28
C TRP A 311 -23.09 -23.28 20.91
N LYS A 312 -23.31 -24.56 21.21
CA LYS A 312 -24.56 -25.02 21.85
C LYS A 312 -24.79 -24.33 23.19
N GLN A 313 -23.78 -24.31 24.05
CA GLN A 313 -23.86 -23.62 25.34
C GLN A 313 -24.11 -22.13 25.17
N LEU A 314 -23.44 -21.49 24.19
CA LEU A 314 -23.65 -20.09 23.88
C LEU A 314 -25.09 -19.81 23.42
N VAL A 315 -25.66 -20.67 22.57
CA VAL A 315 -27.06 -20.53 22.11
C VAL A 315 -28.05 -20.70 23.26
N GLU A 316 -27.79 -21.64 24.17
CA GLU A 316 -28.67 -21.92 25.31
C GLU A 316 -28.64 -20.81 26.37
N ARG A 317 -27.44 -20.30 26.70
CA ARG A 317 -27.24 -19.29 27.75
C ARG A 317 -27.41 -17.86 27.25
N GLU A 318 -26.86 -17.57 26.07
CA GLU A 318 -26.62 -16.22 25.55
C GLU A 318 -26.90 -16.16 24.03
N PRO A 319 -28.15 -16.42 23.58
CA PRO A 319 -28.49 -16.54 22.16
C PRO A 319 -28.13 -15.29 21.33
N GLU A 320 -28.16 -14.12 21.97
CA GLU A 320 -27.79 -12.86 21.35
C GLU A 320 -26.27 -12.73 21.11
N VAL A 321 -25.44 -13.39 21.92
CA VAL A 321 -23.98 -13.48 21.73
C VAL A 321 -23.65 -14.47 20.62
N ALA A 322 -24.37 -15.60 20.54
CA ALA A 322 -24.27 -16.55 19.44
C ALA A 322 -24.63 -15.91 18.09
N LEU A 323 -25.71 -15.13 18.05
CA LEU A 323 -26.07 -14.36 16.86
C LEU A 323 -24.95 -13.38 16.48
N LEU A 324 -24.42 -12.61 17.43
CA LEU A 324 -23.29 -11.71 17.16
C LEU A 324 -22.09 -12.46 16.55
N LEU A 325 -21.71 -13.61 17.13
CA LEU A 325 -20.63 -14.45 16.61
C LEU A 325 -20.85 -14.83 15.13
N SER A 326 -22.08 -15.19 14.75
CA SER A 326 -22.40 -15.54 13.36
C SER A 326 -22.41 -14.35 12.39
N LEU A 327 -22.54 -13.11 12.89
CA LEU A 327 -22.58 -11.89 12.08
C LEU A 327 -21.18 -11.31 11.80
N LEU A 328 -20.24 -11.46 12.74
CA LEU A 328 -18.89 -10.89 12.63
C LEU A 328 -18.11 -11.32 11.36
N PRO A 329 -18.24 -12.56 10.82
CA PRO A 329 -17.60 -12.95 9.56
C PRO A 329 -17.99 -12.12 8.34
N LEU A 330 -19.11 -11.38 8.40
CA LEU A 330 -19.58 -10.50 7.32
C LEU A 330 -18.73 -9.24 7.16
N ASN A 331 -17.89 -8.90 8.15
CA ASN A 331 -16.92 -7.84 7.99
C ASN A 331 -15.85 -8.27 6.95
N PRO A 332 -15.57 -7.46 5.92
CA PRO A 332 -14.67 -7.85 4.83
C PRO A 332 -13.18 -7.69 5.18
N GLY A 333 -12.84 -6.93 6.23
CA GLY A 333 -11.45 -6.78 6.64
C GLY A 333 -11.04 -7.73 7.77
N PRO A 334 -9.75 -7.67 8.17
CA PRO A 334 -9.13 -8.66 9.04
C PRO A 334 -9.57 -8.59 10.51
N ASP A 335 -10.13 -7.46 10.91
CA ASP A 335 -10.62 -7.15 12.25
C ASP A 335 -11.63 -6.00 12.16
N LEU A 336 -12.31 -5.73 13.27
CA LEU A 336 -13.25 -4.62 13.36
C LEU A 336 -13.26 -4.02 14.77
N ASP A 337 -13.67 -2.75 14.86
CA ASP A 337 -13.91 -2.11 16.15
C ASP A 337 -15.26 -2.53 16.77
N THR A 338 -15.53 -2.04 17.99
CA THR A 338 -16.80 -2.33 18.67
C THR A 338 -18.00 -1.66 17.97
N ALA A 339 -17.81 -0.49 17.34
CA ALA A 339 -18.89 0.23 16.67
C ALA A 339 -19.37 -0.51 15.40
N ALA A 340 -18.46 -1.04 14.59
CA ALA A 340 -18.78 -1.88 13.42
C ALA A 340 -19.47 -3.18 13.83
N ALA A 341 -19.04 -3.80 14.94
CA ALA A 341 -19.68 -5.00 15.48
C ALA A 341 -21.12 -4.70 15.94
N ALA A 342 -21.32 -3.55 16.58
CA ALA A 342 -22.61 -3.05 16.99
C ALA A 342 -23.53 -2.78 15.79
N ALA A 343 -22.99 -2.17 14.72
CA ALA A 343 -23.71 -1.94 13.46
C ALA A 343 -24.16 -3.25 12.80
N LEU A 344 -23.27 -4.25 12.70
CA LEU A 344 -23.60 -5.59 12.20
C LEU A 344 -24.78 -6.20 12.97
N ALA A 345 -24.74 -6.15 14.30
CA ALA A 345 -25.79 -6.69 15.15
C ALA A 345 -27.05 -5.80 15.23
N GLY A 346 -26.98 -4.54 14.80
CA GLY A 346 -28.10 -3.60 14.92
C GLY A 346 -28.42 -3.20 16.36
N ILE A 347 -27.39 -3.12 17.21
CA ILE A 347 -27.51 -2.81 18.66
C ILE A 347 -26.63 -1.62 19.04
N PRO A 348 -26.85 -0.97 20.20
CA PRO A 348 -25.94 0.05 20.73
C PRO A 348 -24.55 -0.50 21.07
N GLU A 349 -23.51 0.33 20.92
CA GLU A 349 -22.12 -0.05 21.25
C GLU A 349 -21.95 -0.50 22.71
N SER A 350 -22.70 0.11 23.63
CA SER A 350 -22.75 -0.26 25.05
C SER A 350 -23.24 -1.68 25.29
N GLN A 351 -24.02 -2.25 24.37
CA GLN A 351 -24.49 -3.64 24.41
C GLN A 351 -23.56 -4.58 23.62
N ALA A 352 -22.91 -4.10 22.56
CA ALA A 352 -21.97 -4.92 21.79
C ALA A 352 -20.69 -5.23 22.57
N LYS A 353 -20.12 -4.25 23.30
CA LYS A 353 -18.83 -4.42 24.00
C LYS A 353 -18.82 -5.55 25.03
N PRO A 354 -19.83 -5.71 25.92
CA PRO A 354 -19.89 -6.85 26.83
C PRO A 354 -20.00 -8.18 26.09
N ARG A 355 -20.79 -8.26 25.01
CA ARG A 355 -20.95 -9.49 24.21
C ARG A 355 -19.65 -9.90 23.50
N LEU A 356 -18.92 -8.94 22.94
CA LEU A 356 -17.60 -9.18 22.34
C LEU A 356 -16.59 -9.65 23.39
N ARG A 357 -16.67 -9.12 24.61
CA ARG A 357 -15.85 -9.62 25.73
C ARG A 357 -16.19 -11.06 26.07
N ILE A 358 -17.46 -11.47 26.10
CA ILE A 358 -17.83 -12.89 26.32
C ILE A 358 -17.18 -13.77 25.25
N LEU A 359 -17.29 -13.39 23.97
CA LEU A 359 -16.65 -14.13 22.86
C LEU A 359 -15.11 -14.16 22.96
N HIS A 360 -14.50 -13.10 23.48
CA HIS A 360 -13.06 -13.06 23.71
C HIS A 360 -12.60 -13.97 24.86
N HIS A 361 -13.31 -13.97 25.99
CA HIS A 361 -13.05 -14.91 27.09
C HIS A 361 -13.27 -16.36 26.66
N ALA A 362 -14.22 -16.61 25.74
CA ALA A 362 -14.43 -17.91 25.10
C ALA A 362 -13.33 -18.30 24.10
N HIS A 363 -12.29 -17.47 23.89
CA HIS A 363 -11.24 -17.63 22.87
C HIS A 363 -11.77 -17.76 21.42
N LEU A 364 -13.00 -17.30 21.17
CA LEU A 364 -13.61 -17.21 19.84
C LEU A 364 -13.19 -15.92 19.12
N LEU A 365 -12.79 -14.90 19.89
CA LEU A 365 -12.18 -13.65 19.42
C LEU A 365 -10.85 -13.37 20.11
N ARG A 366 -9.95 -12.67 19.40
CA ARG A 366 -8.76 -12.03 19.96
C ARG A 366 -8.95 -10.53 19.98
N GLN A 367 -8.42 -9.88 21.02
CA GLN A 367 -8.39 -8.43 21.14
C GLN A 367 -6.96 -7.92 20.98
N SER A 368 -6.76 -6.90 20.14
CA SER A 368 -5.47 -6.21 19.98
C SER A 368 -5.73 -4.75 19.68
N GLY A 369 -5.13 -3.83 20.44
CA GLY A 369 -5.32 -2.39 20.22
C GLY A 369 -6.79 -1.93 20.25
N GLY A 370 -7.66 -2.59 21.03
CA GLY A 370 -9.10 -2.30 21.09
C GLY A 370 -9.95 -2.90 19.97
N ARG A 371 -9.35 -3.62 19.02
CA ARG A 371 -10.03 -4.25 17.87
C ARG A 371 -10.24 -5.74 18.07
N TRP A 372 -11.24 -6.30 17.39
CA TRP A 372 -11.67 -7.69 17.53
C TRP A 372 -11.38 -8.48 16.26
N ARG A 373 -10.75 -9.64 16.42
CA ARG A 373 -10.38 -10.52 15.31
C ARG A 373 -10.78 -11.97 15.57
N MET A 374 -11.29 -12.62 14.53
CA MET A 374 -11.53 -14.07 14.53
C MET A 374 -10.31 -14.85 14.08
N HIS A 375 -10.14 -16.04 14.63
CA HIS A 375 -9.29 -17.06 14.01
C HIS A 375 -9.99 -17.64 12.77
N ASP A 376 -9.26 -17.96 11.70
CA ASP A 376 -9.84 -18.38 10.43
C ASP A 376 -10.79 -19.58 10.56
N LEU A 377 -10.44 -20.59 11.36
CA LEU A 377 -11.32 -21.73 11.67
C LEU A 377 -12.64 -21.30 12.36
N VAL A 378 -12.57 -20.33 13.26
CA VAL A 378 -13.76 -19.80 13.95
C VAL A 378 -14.61 -18.98 12.97
N ARG A 379 -13.97 -18.16 12.11
CA ARG A 379 -14.64 -17.38 11.07
C ARG A 379 -15.37 -18.30 10.09
N LEU A 380 -14.72 -19.38 9.62
CA LEU A 380 -15.33 -20.39 8.75
C LEU A 380 -16.51 -21.08 9.44
N TYR A 381 -16.31 -21.57 10.68
CA TYR A 381 -17.38 -22.23 11.44
C TYR A 381 -18.59 -21.31 11.68
N ALA A 382 -18.36 -20.05 12.02
CA ALA A 382 -19.42 -19.08 12.30
C ALA A 382 -20.18 -18.65 11.02
N ARG A 383 -19.51 -18.61 9.87
CA ARG A 383 -20.11 -18.23 8.57
C ARG A 383 -21.24 -19.16 8.15
N ASP A 384 -21.14 -20.44 8.50
CA ASP A 384 -22.11 -21.50 8.15
C ASP A 384 -23.36 -21.49 9.05
N ARG A 385 -23.40 -20.66 10.10
CA ARG A 385 -24.51 -20.61 11.08
C ARG A 385 -25.55 -19.53 10.78
N LEU A 386 -25.29 -18.64 9.82
CA LEU A 386 -26.15 -17.49 9.55
C LEU A 386 -27.10 -17.74 8.37
N THR A 387 -28.40 -17.52 8.60
CA THR A 387 -29.43 -17.54 7.54
C THR A 387 -29.28 -16.38 6.55
N ASP A 388 -29.69 -16.56 5.29
CA ASP A 388 -29.59 -15.53 4.24
C ASP A 388 -30.30 -14.21 4.56
N GLN A 389 -31.45 -14.25 5.24
CA GLN A 389 -32.19 -13.04 5.61
C GLN A 389 -31.42 -12.16 6.61
N HIS A 390 -30.87 -12.76 7.67
CA HIS A 390 -30.04 -12.05 8.65
C HIS A 390 -28.75 -11.52 8.01
N ARG A 391 -28.17 -12.26 7.06
CA ARG A 391 -27.00 -11.85 6.29
C ARG A 391 -27.22 -10.54 5.55
N ALA A 392 -28.26 -10.46 4.71
CA ALA A 392 -28.54 -9.27 3.89
C ALA A 392 -28.77 -8.01 4.74
N SER A 393 -29.55 -8.13 5.82
CA SER A 393 -29.84 -7.01 6.72
C SER A 393 -28.60 -6.52 7.47
N ALA A 394 -27.75 -7.44 7.93
CA ALA A 394 -26.52 -7.10 8.65
C ALA A 394 -25.45 -6.47 7.75
N VAL A 395 -25.25 -6.99 6.55
CA VAL A 395 -24.33 -6.40 5.55
C VAL A 395 -24.75 -4.95 5.29
N ARG A 396 -26.04 -4.71 5.01
CA ARG A 396 -26.54 -3.37 4.77
C ARG A 396 -26.27 -2.42 5.94
N ARG A 397 -26.54 -2.83 7.19
CA ARG A 397 -26.26 -1.99 8.38
C ARG A 397 -24.78 -1.65 8.53
N LEU A 398 -23.89 -2.61 8.26
CA LEU A 398 -22.44 -2.38 8.29
C LEU A 398 -22.03 -1.35 7.22
N LEU A 399 -22.47 -1.55 5.99
CA LEU A 399 -22.16 -0.65 4.87
C LEU A 399 -22.71 0.76 5.10
N ASP A 400 -23.96 0.89 5.55
CA ASP A 400 -24.57 2.18 5.91
C ASP A 400 -23.77 2.89 7.03
N SER A 401 -23.31 2.12 8.03
CA SER A 401 -22.49 2.67 9.12
C SER A 401 -21.13 3.17 8.62
N TYR A 402 -20.41 2.37 7.83
CA TYR A 402 -19.12 2.77 7.27
C TYR A 402 -19.25 3.96 6.32
N GLN A 403 -20.26 3.98 5.44
CA GLN A 403 -20.50 5.10 4.53
C GLN A 403 -20.80 6.39 5.29
N ARG A 404 -21.64 6.35 6.33
CA ARG A 404 -21.93 7.54 7.15
C ARG A 404 -20.67 8.07 7.83
N ILE A 405 -19.88 7.21 8.46
CA ILE A 405 -18.65 7.64 9.17
C ILE A 405 -17.60 8.14 8.17
N ALA A 406 -17.45 7.48 7.02
CA ALA A 406 -16.55 7.91 5.95
C ALA A 406 -16.95 9.28 5.38
N ALA A 407 -18.24 9.54 5.17
CA ALA A 407 -18.74 10.84 4.74
C ALA A 407 -18.47 11.94 5.76
N GLU A 408 -18.68 11.68 7.06
CA GLU A 408 -18.34 12.62 8.14
C GLU A 408 -16.83 12.91 8.18
N ALA A 409 -16.00 11.87 8.08
CA ALA A 409 -14.54 12.00 8.06
C ALA A 409 -14.05 12.77 6.83
N ASN A 410 -14.54 12.43 5.64
CA ASN A 410 -14.23 13.11 4.39
C ASN A 410 -14.64 14.60 4.42
N SER A 411 -15.75 14.91 5.11
CA SER A 411 -16.17 16.30 5.31
C SER A 411 -15.15 17.12 6.11
N HIS A 412 -14.54 16.52 7.15
CA HIS A 412 -13.40 17.12 7.88
C HIS A 412 -12.15 17.29 7.00
N LEU A 413 -11.90 16.35 6.09
CA LEU A 413 -10.78 16.45 5.13
C LEU A 413 -10.98 17.61 4.14
N GLY A 414 -12.22 17.92 3.77
CA GLY A 414 -12.54 19.02 2.84
C GLY A 414 -12.81 20.39 3.47
N ALA A 415 -12.98 20.44 4.80
CA ALA A 415 -13.31 21.66 5.51
C ALA A 415 -12.17 22.70 5.48
N ALA A 416 -12.50 23.99 5.66
CA ALA A 416 -11.46 24.97 5.97
C ALA A 416 -10.86 24.69 7.37
N PRO A 417 -9.55 24.89 7.58
CA PRO A 417 -8.89 24.66 8.87
C PRO A 417 -9.62 25.38 10.02
N GLY A 418 -9.86 24.67 11.12
CA GLY A 418 -10.61 25.18 12.28
C GLY A 418 -12.14 25.17 12.17
N SER A 419 -12.70 24.69 11.05
CA SER A 419 -14.15 24.50 10.92
C SER A 419 -14.60 23.23 11.65
N SER A 420 -15.57 23.35 12.56
CA SER A 420 -16.27 22.21 13.15
C SER A 420 -17.33 21.70 12.16
N VAL A 421 -17.17 20.48 11.64
CA VAL A 421 -18.09 19.89 10.65
C VAL A 421 -18.91 18.72 11.20
N SER A 422 -18.32 17.89 12.08
CA SER A 422 -19.00 16.82 12.82
C SER A 422 -18.39 16.71 14.22
N GLU A 423 -19.22 16.45 15.23
CA GLU A 423 -18.79 16.22 16.62
C GLU A 423 -18.03 14.89 16.81
N ARG A 424 -18.11 13.96 15.83
CA ARG A 424 -17.47 12.62 15.93
C ARG A 424 -15.95 12.69 15.89
N PHE A 425 -15.41 13.60 15.09
CA PHE A 425 -13.97 13.80 14.97
C PHE A 425 -13.63 15.16 15.55
N ALA A 426 -12.68 15.19 16.49
CA ALA A 426 -12.23 16.43 17.09
C ALA A 426 -11.63 17.38 16.05
N ASP A 427 -10.92 16.82 15.07
CA ASP A 427 -10.25 17.54 14.00
C ASP A 427 -9.97 16.63 12.79
N ARG A 428 -9.32 17.20 11.77
CA ARG A 428 -8.87 16.50 10.57
C ARG A 428 -7.89 15.35 10.87
N SER A 429 -6.98 15.53 11.82
CA SER A 429 -5.96 14.53 12.17
C SER A 429 -6.62 13.28 12.75
N ALA A 430 -7.64 13.43 13.59
CA ALA A 430 -8.46 12.34 14.10
C ALA A 430 -9.22 11.61 12.97
N ALA A 431 -9.76 12.34 11.99
CA ALA A 431 -10.42 11.74 10.83
C ALA A 431 -9.44 10.92 9.96
N LEU A 432 -8.23 11.44 9.72
CA LEU A 432 -7.17 10.73 9.00
C LEU A 432 -6.73 9.45 9.73
N ALA A 433 -6.51 9.53 11.04
CA ALA A 433 -6.11 8.38 11.86
C ALA A 433 -7.18 7.27 11.87
N TRP A 434 -8.46 7.66 11.83
CA TRP A 434 -9.56 6.70 11.69
C TRP A 434 -9.54 6.01 10.32
N PHE A 435 -9.39 6.76 9.23
CA PHE A 435 -9.26 6.18 7.90
C PHE A 435 -8.06 5.22 7.80
N ASP A 436 -6.92 5.56 8.41
CA ASP A 436 -5.75 4.67 8.46
C ASP A 436 -6.07 3.33 9.11
N THR A 437 -6.79 3.40 10.22
CA THR A 437 -7.16 2.23 11.03
C THR A 437 -8.19 1.37 10.29
N GLU A 438 -9.16 1.99 9.62
CA GLU A 438 -10.26 1.29 8.94
C GLU A 438 -10.00 1.02 7.45
N ARG A 439 -8.85 1.38 6.90
CA ARG A 439 -8.56 1.31 5.45
C ARG A 439 -8.95 -0.04 4.84
N ALA A 440 -8.51 -1.15 5.44
CA ALA A 440 -8.80 -2.49 4.94
C ALA A 440 -10.31 -2.82 4.97
N ASN A 441 -11.00 -2.40 6.02
CA ASN A 441 -12.45 -2.59 6.13
C ASN A 441 -13.21 -1.74 5.12
N LEU A 442 -12.78 -0.49 4.90
CA LEU A 442 -13.44 0.45 3.99
C LEU A 442 -13.26 0.04 2.52
N VAL A 443 -12.05 -0.33 2.11
CA VAL A 443 -11.77 -0.85 0.77
C VAL A 443 -12.54 -2.15 0.53
N GLY A 444 -12.48 -3.09 1.48
CA GLY A 444 -13.27 -4.32 1.42
C GLY A 444 -14.77 -4.09 1.38
N SER A 445 -15.26 -3.03 2.05
CA SER A 445 -16.69 -2.68 2.06
C SER A 445 -17.19 -2.17 0.71
N VAL A 446 -16.36 -1.51 -0.10
CA VAL A 446 -16.73 -1.12 -1.47
C VAL A 446 -16.96 -2.36 -2.34
N SER A 447 -16.08 -3.36 -2.23
CA SER A 447 -16.21 -4.64 -2.93
C SER A 447 -17.44 -5.42 -2.43
N LEU A 448 -17.60 -5.58 -1.11
CA LEU A 448 -18.77 -6.22 -0.50
C LEU A 448 -20.09 -5.55 -0.93
N ALA A 449 -20.12 -4.22 -1.02
CA ALA A 449 -21.29 -3.49 -1.47
C ALA A 449 -21.63 -3.82 -2.94
N PHE A 450 -20.62 -3.96 -3.82
CA PHE A 450 -20.85 -4.38 -5.19
C PHE A 450 -21.34 -5.83 -5.28
N ASP A 451 -20.68 -6.76 -4.58
CA ASP A 451 -20.98 -8.20 -4.64
C ASP A 451 -22.35 -8.57 -4.05
N THR A 452 -22.88 -7.70 -3.19
CA THR A 452 -24.22 -7.86 -2.58
C THR A 452 -25.27 -6.94 -3.22
N ASP A 453 -25.02 -6.45 -4.43
CA ASP A 453 -25.92 -5.62 -5.24
C ASP A 453 -26.32 -4.26 -4.60
N HIS A 454 -25.54 -3.76 -3.64
CA HIS A 454 -25.71 -2.44 -3.02
C HIS A 454 -24.96 -1.35 -3.81
N PHE A 455 -25.23 -1.24 -5.10
CA PHE A 455 -24.45 -0.42 -6.04
C PHE A 455 -24.34 1.07 -5.65
N VAL A 456 -25.41 1.67 -5.10
CA VAL A 456 -25.39 3.07 -4.64
C VAL A 456 -24.39 3.25 -3.48
N LEU A 457 -24.35 2.30 -2.54
CA LEU A 457 -23.40 2.35 -1.42
C LEU A 457 -21.97 2.15 -1.91
N ALA A 458 -21.74 1.25 -2.89
CA ALA A 458 -20.43 1.07 -3.49
C ALA A 458 -19.89 2.37 -4.11
N VAL A 459 -20.72 3.07 -4.89
CA VAL A 459 -20.34 4.35 -5.52
C VAL A 459 -20.09 5.44 -4.47
N ASN A 460 -20.98 5.57 -3.48
CA ASN A 460 -20.87 6.62 -2.46
C ASN A 460 -19.67 6.39 -1.54
N LEU A 461 -19.49 5.16 -1.05
CA LEU A 461 -18.37 4.82 -0.19
C LEU A 461 -17.04 5.03 -0.94
N ALA A 462 -16.93 4.59 -2.20
CA ALA A 462 -15.74 4.87 -3.00
C ALA A 462 -15.47 6.38 -3.13
N ALA A 463 -16.51 7.20 -3.35
CA ALA A 463 -16.41 8.66 -3.41
C ALA A 463 -15.86 9.27 -2.10
N ASP A 464 -16.32 8.76 -0.96
CA ASP A 464 -15.91 9.23 0.37
C ASP A 464 -14.45 8.88 0.68
N LEU A 465 -13.88 7.86 0.02
CA LEU A 465 -12.49 7.43 0.23
C LEU A 465 -11.47 8.17 -0.65
N VAL A 466 -11.86 8.70 -1.82
CA VAL A 466 -10.91 9.25 -2.81
C VAL A 466 -9.93 10.26 -2.21
N ARG A 467 -10.43 11.24 -1.43
CA ARG A 467 -9.58 12.29 -0.85
C ARG A 467 -8.56 11.72 0.13
N TYR A 468 -8.98 10.78 0.98
CA TYR A 468 -8.10 10.11 1.92
C TYR A 468 -7.02 9.29 1.19
N LEU A 469 -7.42 8.50 0.19
CA LEU A 469 -6.51 7.66 -0.58
C LEU A 469 -5.50 8.49 -1.37
N ASP A 470 -5.89 9.66 -1.89
CA ASP A 470 -4.95 10.61 -2.51
C ASP A 470 -4.01 11.24 -1.47
N LEU A 471 -4.53 11.76 -0.35
CA LEU A 471 -3.70 12.39 0.71
C LEU A 471 -2.66 11.44 1.29
N ARG A 472 -3.01 10.16 1.48
CA ARG A 472 -2.10 9.13 2.02
C ARG A 472 -1.37 8.33 0.95
N ARG A 473 -1.56 8.68 -0.33
CA ARG A 473 -0.91 8.04 -1.47
C ARG A 473 -1.11 6.52 -1.44
N HIS A 474 -2.37 6.08 -1.28
CA HIS A 474 -2.79 4.68 -1.41
C HIS A 474 -3.39 4.47 -2.79
N ILE A 475 -2.52 4.54 -3.80
CA ILE A 475 -2.88 4.58 -5.21
C ILE A 475 -3.44 3.24 -5.68
N THR A 476 -2.89 2.12 -5.20
CA THR A 476 -3.44 0.78 -5.52
C THR A 476 -4.87 0.63 -5.02
N ASP A 477 -5.13 0.98 -3.76
CA ASP A 477 -6.47 0.94 -3.17
C ASP A 477 -7.42 1.90 -3.92
N TRP A 478 -6.93 3.09 -4.29
CA TRP A 478 -7.71 4.07 -5.04
C TRP A 478 -8.16 3.54 -6.40
N VAL A 479 -7.26 2.90 -7.16
CA VAL A 479 -7.63 2.25 -8.42
C VAL A 479 -8.67 1.16 -8.17
N ALA A 480 -8.44 0.28 -7.19
CA ALA A 480 -9.33 -0.84 -6.90
C ALA A 480 -10.75 -0.38 -6.52
N VAL A 481 -10.90 0.59 -5.61
CA VAL A 481 -12.22 1.11 -5.23
C VAL A 481 -12.90 1.85 -6.40
N SER A 482 -12.13 2.53 -7.25
CA SER A 482 -12.67 3.23 -8.42
C SER A 482 -13.17 2.26 -9.49
N GLU A 483 -12.49 1.14 -9.70
CA GLU A 483 -12.92 0.08 -10.62
C GLU A 483 -14.24 -0.57 -10.14
N HIS A 484 -14.35 -0.86 -8.83
CA HIS A 484 -15.60 -1.37 -8.25
C HIS A 484 -16.74 -0.36 -8.37
N ALA A 485 -16.47 0.92 -8.10
CA ALA A 485 -17.46 2.00 -8.28
C ALA A 485 -17.90 2.14 -9.74
N LEU A 486 -16.98 2.01 -10.70
CA LEU A 486 -17.32 2.02 -12.13
C LEU A 486 -18.22 0.84 -12.51
N ASN A 487 -17.92 -0.36 -12.02
CA ASN A 487 -18.77 -1.53 -12.25
C ASN A 487 -20.16 -1.37 -11.60
N ALA A 488 -20.23 -0.82 -10.38
CA ALA A 488 -21.48 -0.48 -9.72
C ALA A 488 -22.29 0.56 -10.53
N ALA A 489 -21.63 1.61 -11.04
CA ALA A 489 -22.27 2.63 -11.85
C ALA A 489 -22.84 2.07 -13.17
N ARG A 490 -22.13 1.14 -13.83
CA ARG A 490 -22.64 0.41 -15.00
C ARG A 490 -23.90 -0.38 -14.68
N ARG A 491 -23.96 -1.04 -13.50
CA ARG A 491 -25.15 -1.79 -13.05
C ARG A 491 -26.33 -0.89 -12.75
N LEU A 492 -26.09 0.31 -12.21
CA LEU A 492 -27.14 1.31 -11.97
C LEU A 492 -27.75 1.87 -13.27
N GLY A 493 -27.02 1.82 -14.39
CA GLY A 493 -27.51 2.31 -15.68
C GLY A 493 -27.76 3.82 -15.73
N ASN A 494 -27.26 4.59 -14.76
CA ASN A 494 -27.37 6.05 -14.72
C ASN A 494 -26.15 6.68 -15.41
N PRO A 495 -26.32 7.39 -16.55
CA PRO A 495 -25.19 7.92 -17.30
C PRO A 495 -24.37 8.96 -16.52
N SER A 496 -25.00 9.79 -15.70
CA SER A 496 -24.29 10.77 -14.86
C SER A 496 -23.38 10.07 -13.84
N THR A 497 -23.90 9.05 -13.15
CA THR A 497 -23.11 8.25 -12.20
C THR A 497 -21.96 7.53 -12.89
N LEU A 498 -22.19 7.03 -14.11
CA LEU A 498 -21.16 6.39 -14.93
C LEU A 498 -20.06 7.37 -15.33
N ALA A 499 -20.41 8.59 -15.73
CA ALA A 499 -19.44 9.64 -16.07
C ALA A 499 -18.56 10.03 -14.88
N PHE A 500 -19.16 10.24 -13.69
CA PHE A 500 -18.39 10.52 -12.48
C PHE A 500 -17.47 9.35 -12.05
N ALA A 501 -17.91 8.11 -12.22
CA ALA A 501 -17.08 6.95 -11.92
C ALA A 501 -15.90 6.82 -12.91
N GLN A 502 -16.13 7.08 -14.21
CA GLN A 502 -15.07 7.15 -15.22
C GLN A 502 -14.06 8.25 -14.92
N GLU A 503 -14.54 9.45 -14.53
CA GLU A 503 -13.67 10.57 -14.18
C GLU A 503 -12.75 10.22 -12.99
N ARG A 504 -13.32 9.68 -11.91
CA ARG A 504 -12.55 9.26 -10.72
C ARG A 504 -11.55 8.15 -11.01
N LEU A 505 -11.95 7.15 -11.81
CA LEU A 505 -11.05 6.09 -12.23
C LEU A 505 -9.89 6.68 -13.06
N GLY A 506 -10.18 7.60 -13.99
CA GLY A 506 -9.15 8.30 -14.75
C GLY A 506 -8.14 9.02 -13.85
N THR A 507 -8.60 9.70 -12.80
CA THR A 507 -7.71 10.37 -11.84
C THR A 507 -6.86 9.36 -11.05
N ALA A 508 -7.45 8.24 -10.61
CA ALA A 508 -6.71 7.18 -9.92
C ALA A 508 -5.64 6.55 -10.83
N LEU A 509 -5.99 6.29 -12.09
CA LEU A 509 -5.07 5.74 -13.11
C LEU A 509 -3.95 6.73 -13.45
N LEU A 510 -4.24 8.03 -13.51
CA LEU A 510 -3.24 9.08 -13.67
C LEU A 510 -2.25 9.07 -12.50
N ALA A 511 -2.74 8.95 -11.27
CA ALA A 511 -1.90 8.85 -10.08
C ALA A 511 -1.05 7.57 -10.08
N ALA A 512 -1.58 6.47 -10.63
CA ALA A 512 -0.87 5.20 -10.87
C ALA A 512 0.04 5.22 -12.12
N ARG A 513 0.18 6.37 -12.79
CA ARG A 513 0.94 6.55 -14.04
C ARG A 513 0.52 5.64 -15.20
N ARG A 514 -0.72 5.13 -15.19
CA ARG A 514 -1.35 4.35 -16.27
C ARG A 514 -1.97 5.31 -17.29
N PHE A 515 -1.13 6.06 -17.99
CA PHE A 515 -1.55 7.24 -18.76
C PHE A 515 -2.53 6.93 -19.90
N ASP A 516 -2.35 5.83 -20.62
CA ASP A 516 -3.24 5.46 -21.74
C ASP A 516 -4.64 5.08 -21.24
N GLU A 517 -4.71 4.34 -20.14
CA GLU A 517 -5.97 3.95 -19.51
C GLU A 517 -6.66 5.17 -18.87
N ALA A 518 -5.90 6.05 -18.23
CA ALA A 518 -6.41 7.31 -17.69
C ALA A 518 -6.99 8.21 -18.79
N THR A 519 -6.30 8.30 -19.93
CA THR A 519 -6.75 9.07 -21.10
C THR A 519 -8.07 8.51 -21.62
N THR A 520 -8.16 7.18 -21.74
CA THR A 520 -9.39 6.48 -22.17
C THR A 520 -10.56 6.73 -21.21
N ALA A 521 -10.33 6.62 -19.90
CA ALA A 521 -11.34 6.82 -18.88
C ALA A 521 -11.85 8.27 -18.86
N HIS A 522 -10.95 9.25 -18.87
CA HIS A 522 -11.32 10.67 -18.92
C HIS A 522 -12.03 11.04 -20.23
N GLN A 523 -11.59 10.52 -21.37
CA GLN A 523 -12.27 10.73 -22.65
C GLN A 523 -13.70 10.16 -22.62
N SER A 524 -13.88 8.94 -22.07
CA SER A 524 -15.20 8.36 -21.88
C SER A 524 -16.10 9.23 -20.98
N ALA A 525 -15.57 9.79 -19.89
CA ALA A 525 -16.32 10.72 -19.04
C ALA A 525 -16.73 11.99 -19.80
N VAL A 526 -15.82 12.60 -20.58
CA VAL A 526 -16.10 13.78 -21.41
C VAL A 526 -17.24 13.50 -22.39
N ASP A 527 -17.21 12.35 -23.06
CA ASP A 527 -18.22 12.01 -24.07
C ASP A 527 -19.59 11.76 -23.43
N ILE A 528 -19.65 11.04 -22.30
CA ILE A 528 -20.91 10.82 -21.57
C ILE A 528 -21.49 12.14 -21.05
N PHE A 529 -20.68 13.01 -20.43
CA PHE A 529 -21.15 14.31 -19.96
C PHE A 529 -21.67 15.19 -21.10
N ARG A 530 -21.02 15.13 -22.27
CA ARG A 530 -21.49 15.82 -23.49
C ARG A 530 -22.83 15.27 -23.96
N GLU A 531 -22.98 13.95 -24.01
CA GLU A 531 -24.22 13.28 -24.45
C GLU A 531 -25.43 13.61 -23.56
N ILE A 532 -25.23 13.69 -22.24
CA ILE A 532 -26.30 14.06 -21.30
C ILE A 532 -26.51 15.58 -21.16
N GLY A 533 -25.70 16.40 -21.83
CA GLY A 533 -25.78 17.85 -21.77
C GLY A 533 -25.26 18.49 -20.47
N ASP A 534 -24.52 17.76 -19.65
CA ASP A 534 -23.88 18.30 -18.43
C ASP A 534 -22.60 19.05 -18.80
N ARG A 535 -22.77 20.34 -19.10
CA ARG A 535 -21.65 21.22 -19.48
C ARG A 535 -20.62 21.40 -18.37
N ARG A 536 -21.04 21.40 -17.10
CA ARG A 536 -20.12 21.51 -15.97
C ARG A 536 -19.25 20.26 -15.87
N GLY A 537 -19.86 19.07 -15.84
CA GLY A 537 -19.14 17.80 -15.82
C GLY A 537 -18.23 17.63 -17.04
N GLN A 538 -18.67 18.06 -18.23
CA GLN A 538 -17.85 18.05 -19.44
C GLN A 538 -16.58 18.92 -19.28
N GLY A 539 -16.73 20.12 -18.73
CA GLY A 539 -15.60 21.02 -18.48
C GLY A 539 -14.62 20.45 -17.46
N GLU A 540 -15.13 19.92 -16.34
CA GLU A 540 -14.31 19.29 -15.30
C GLU A 540 -13.53 18.08 -15.84
N ALA A 541 -14.18 17.20 -16.60
CA ALA A 541 -13.56 16.03 -17.21
C ALA A 541 -12.51 16.41 -18.28
N LEU A 542 -12.75 17.47 -19.08
CA LEU A 542 -11.74 18.00 -20.01
C LEU A 542 -10.52 18.56 -19.27
N ALA A 543 -10.71 19.21 -18.12
CA ALA A 543 -9.58 19.68 -17.31
C ALA A 543 -8.73 18.52 -16.78
N SER A 544 -9.37 17.42 -16.35
CA SER A 544 -8.69 16.18 -15.93
C SER A 544 -7.98 15.47 -17.11
N LEU A 545 -8.62 15.42 -18.30
CA LEU A 545 -8.01 14.90 -19.53
C LEU A 545 -6.77 15.70 -19.93
N GLY A 546 -6.83 17.03 -19.89
CA GLY A 546 -5.69 17.89 -20.19
C GLY A 546 -4.50 17.65 -19.26
N ASN A 547 -4.73 17.42 -17.97
CA ASN A 547 -3.67 17.04 -17.04
C ASN A 547 -3.05 15.67 -17.38
N THR A 548 -3.89 14.73 -17.82
CA THR A 548 -3.45 13.38 -18.22
C THR A 548 -2.59 13.41 -19.47
N LEU A 549 -3.03 14.14 -20.51
CA LEU A 549 -2.26 14.34 -21.73
C LEU A 549 -0.91 15.02 -21.45
N ARG A 550 -0.89 16.01 -20.55
CA ARG A 550 0.36 16.61 -20.08
C ARG A 550 1.27 15.58 -19.43
N ALA A 551 0.74 14.72 -18.56
CA ALA A 551 1.53 13.69 -17.90
C ALA A 551 2.05 12.63 -18.90
N ALA A 552 1.29 12.35 -19.95
CA ALA A 552 1.67 11.54 -21.10
C ALA A 552 2.65 12.24 -22.08
N ARG A 553 3.06 13.49 -21.79
CA ARG A 553 3.94 14.34 -22.62
C ARG A 553 3.35 14.83 -23.95
N SER A 554 2.03 14.76 -24.12
CA SER A 554 1.28 15.37 -25.24
C SER A 554 0.94 16.83 -24.90
N PHE A 555 1.95 17.69 -24.82
CA PHE A 555 1.83 19.02 -24.22
C PHE A 555 0.96 20.00 -25.02
N GLU A 556 1.10 20.04 -26.35
CA GLU A 556 0.34 20.93 -27.21
C GLU A 556 -1.16 20.60 -27.20
N GLU A 557 -1.49 19.31 -27.23
CA GLU A 557 -2.87 18.84 -27.12
C GLU A 557 -3.46 19.17 -25.75
N ALA A 558 -2.68 18.94 -24.67
CA ALA A 558 -3.07 19.31 -23.32
C ALA A 558 -3.42 20.80 -23.17
N ILE A 559 -2.65 21.69 -23.81
CA ILE A 559 -2.93 23.14 -23.82
C ILE A 559 -4.28 23.41 -24.49
N GLY A 560 -4.53 22.82 -25.66
CA GLY A 560 -5.79 22.99 -26.39
C GLY A 560 -7.00 22.48 -25.60
N ILE A 561 -6.89 21.30 -24.99
CA ILE A 561 -7.95 20.70 -24.17
C ILE A 561 -8.21 21.52 -22.90
N CYS A 562 -7.17 21.98 -22.20
CA CYS A 562 -7.34 22.83 -21.02
C CYS A 562 -7.97 24.18 -21.37
N GLN A 563 -7.66 24.75 -22.54
CA GLN A 563 -8.29 25.98 -23.01
C GLN A 563 -9.78 25.79 -23.29
N GLN A 564 -10.16 24.66 -23.91
CA GLN A 564 -11.57 24.31 -24.10
C GLN A 564 -12.28 24.13 -22.76
N ALA A 565 -11.68 23.42 -21.80
CA ALA A 565 -12.21 23.26 -20.45
C ALA A 565 -12.45 24.61 -19.77
N SER A 566 -11.47 25.53 -19.82
CA SER A 566 -11.60 26.86 -19.22
C SER A 566 -12.73 27.67 -19.82
N VAL A 567 -12.99 27.59 -21.12
CA VAL A 567 -14.10 28.32 -21.77
C VAL A 567 -15.44 27.76 -21.29
N ILE A 568 -15.60 26.43 -21.30
CA ILE A 568 -16.84 25.78 -20.88
C ILE A 568 -17.15 26.08 -19.40
N LEU A 569 -16.14 26.00 -18.53
CA LEU A 569 -16.30 26.24 -17.10
C LEU A 569 -16.62 27.72 -16.79
N ASP A 570 -16.11 28.64 -17.61
CA ASP A 570 -16.49 30.05 -17.52
C ASP A 570 -17.95 30.29 -17.93
N GLU A 571 -18.40 29.69 -19.03
CA GLU A 571 -19.78 29.81 -19.53
C GLU A 571 -20.81 29.34 -18.49
N VAL A 572 -20.50 28.28 -17.74
CA VAL A 572 -21.39 27.74 -16.69
C VAL A 572 -21.17 28.39 -15.31
N GLY A 573 -20.26 29.35 -15.20
CA GLY A 573 -19.95 30.05 -13.96
C GLY A 573 -19.20 29.23 -12.91
N ASP A 574 -18.58 28.11 -13.28
CA ASP A 574 -17.78 27.29 -12.38
C ASP A 574 -16.35 27.83 -12.25
N ARG A 575 -16.20 28.78 -11.32
CA ARG A 575 -14.92 29.42 -11.01
C ARG A 575 -13.86 28.41 -10.57
N HIS A 576 -14.21 27.48 -9.69
CA HIS A 576 -13.24 26.50 -9.18
C HIS A 576 -12.71 25.61 -10.30
N GLY A 577 -13.61 25.06 -11.13
CA GLY A 577 -13.23 24.27 -12.30
C GLY A 577 -12.36 25.07 -13.28
N ARG A 578 -12.72 26.32 -13.57
CA ARG A 578 -11.92 27.21 -14.44
C ARG A 578 -10.51 27.42 -13.92
N GLY A 579 -10.35 27.65 -12.61
CA GLY A 579 -9.04 27.77 -11.95
C GLY A 579 -8.17 26.53 -12.16
N ARG A 580 -8.75 25.33 -11.98
CA ARG A 580 -8.06 24.06 -12.23
C ARG A 580 -7.62 23.90 -13.68
N ALA A 581 -8.48 24.22 -14.65
CA ALA A 581 -8.14 24.15 -16.07
C ALA A 581 -6.96 25.06 -16.44
N LEU A 582 -6.96 26.31 -15.95
CA LEU A 582 -5.85 27.25 -16.15
C LEU A 582 -4.55 26.78 -15.47
N GLY A 583 -4.65 26.19 -14.28
CA GLY A 583 -3.51 25.57 -13.60
C GLY A 583 -2.87 24.45 -14.42
N ASN A 584 -3.70 23.54 -14.96
CA ASN A 584 -3.23 22.44 -15.81
C ASN A 584 -2.61 22.96 -17.12
N GLN A 585 -3.20 24.00 -17.72
CA GLN A 585 -2.63 24.67 -18.88
C GLN A 585 -1.25 25.28 -18.57
N GLY A 586 -1.11 25.94 -17.42
CA GLY A 586 0.16 26.53 -16.99
C GLY A 586 1.28 25.52 -16.83
N LEU A 587 0.95 24.32 -16.34
CA LEU A 587 1.89 23.21 -16.26
C LEU A 587 2.35 22.73 -17.64
N ALA A 588 1.44 22.63 -18.62
CA ALA A 588 1.78 22.23 -19.98
C ALA A 588 2.61 23.32 -20.70
N LEU A 589 2.26 24.60 -20.53
CA LEU A 589 3.04 25.73 -21.07
C LEU A 589 4.48 25.76 -20.53
N ARG A 590 4.67 25.48 -19.23
CA ARG A 590 5.99 25.38 -18.62
C ARG A 590 6.81 24.24 -19.22
N ALA A 591 6.19 23.10 -19.51
CA ALA A 591 6.88 21.94 -20.07
C ALA A 591 7.46 22.18 -21.47
N ILE A 592 6.83 23.06 -22.27
CA ILE A 592 7.32 23.46 -23.60
C ILE A 592 8.15 24.76 -23.58
N GLY A 593 8.55 25.24 -22.40
CA GLY A 593 9.42 26.42 -22.25
C GLY A 593 8.72 27.78 -22.41
N GLN A 594 7.38 27.83 -22.49
CA GLN A 594 6.63 29.09 -22.55
C GLN A 594 6.37 29.66 -21.15
N PHE A 595 7.45 30.04 -20.46
CA PHE A 595 7.42 30.38 -19.04
C PHE A 595 6.60 31.65 -18.73
N GLU A 596 6.66 32.69 -19.56
CA GLU A 596 5.90 33.92 -19.37
C GLU A 596 4.39 33.67 -19.44
N ARG A 597 3.94 32.90 -20.43
CA ARG A 597 2.53 32.51 -20.55
C ARG A 597 2.09 31.60 -19.40
N SER A 598 2.97 30.71 -18.92
CA SER A 598 2.71 29.89 -17.73
C SER A 598 2.49 30.77 -16.49
N ILE A 599 3.32 31.81 -16.29
CA ILE A 599 3.15 32.79 -15.21
C ILE A 599 1.79 33.49 -15.30
N GLU A 600 1.40 33.97 -16.48
CA GLU A 600 0.13 34.66 -16.70
C GLU A 600 -1.07 33.80 -16.31
N VAL A 601 -1.15 32.56 -16.79
CA VAL A 601 -2.29 31.67 -16.49
C VAL A 601 -2.32 31.22 -15.03
N HIS A 602 -1.16 31.02 -14.39
CA HIS A 602 -1.11 30.69 -12.97
C HIS A 602 -1.54 31.87 -12.09
N LEU A 603 -1.20 33.12 -12.46
CA LEU A 603 -1.69 34.31 -11.75
C LEU A 603 -3.21 34.45 -11.87
N GLN A 604 -3.78 34.16 -13.05
CA GLN A 604 -5.24 34.14 -13.24
C GLN A 604 -5.89 33.06 -12.37
N ALA A 605 -5.36 31.83 -12.37
CA ALA A 605 -5.86 30.74 -11.54
C ALA A 605 -5.85 31.09 -10.04
N ILE A 606 -4.76 31.70 -9.54
CA ILE A 606 -4.66 32.17 -8.14
C ILE A 606 -5.75 33.20 -7.81
N GLY A 607 -5.99 34.17 -8.71
CA GLY A 607 -7.06 35.15 -8.52
C GLY A 607 -8.43 34.48 -8.37
N ILE A 608 -8.72 33.54 -9.25
CA ILE A 608 -9.97 32.77 -9.25
C ILE A 608 -10.12 31.94 -7.96
N PHE A 609 -9.08 31.24 -7.53
CA PHE A 609 -9.12 30.44 -6.29
C PHE A 609 -9.35 31.30 -5.05
N ARG A 610 -8.72 32.48 -4.99
CA ARG A 610 -8.97 33.46 -3.91
C ARG A 610 -10.40 33.96 -3.89
N GLU A 611 -10.95 34.30 -5.05
CA GLU A 611 -12.35 34.73 -5.18
C GLU A 611 -13.34 33.61 -4.80
N ALA A 612 -12.98 32.36 -5.07
CA ALA A 612 -13.77 31.18 -4.72
C ALA A 612 -13.60 30.73 -3.25
N GLY A 613 -12.63 31.29 -2.51
CA GLY A 613 -12.25 30.82 -1.18
C GLY A 613 -11.56 29.45 -1.17
N ASP A 614 -11.11 28.96 -2.33
CA ASP A 614 -10.42 27.68 -2.45
C ASP A 614 -8.93 27.85 -2.14
N ARG A 615 -8.61 27.68 -0.87
CA ARG A 615 -7.26 27.87 -0.37
C ARG A 615 -6.30 26.76 -0.82
N GLN A 616 -6.77 25.52 -0.99
CA GLN A 616 -5.91 24.41 -1.47
C GLN A 616 -5.52 24.61 -2.93
N GLY A 617 -6.49 24.97 -3.79
CA GLY A 617 -6.23 25.32 -5.19
C GLY A 617 -5.26 26.51 -5.33
N GLU A 618 -5.38 27.52 -4.44
CA GLU A 618 -4.40 28.62 -4.36
C GLU A 618 -2.98 28.08 -4.07
N GLY A 619 -2.83 27.19 -3.09
CA GLY A 619 -1.54 26.58 -2.74
C GLY A 619 -0.90 25.83 -3.92
N GLU A 620 -1.67 25.00 -4.62
CA GLU A 620 -1.18 24.26 -5.79
C GLU A 620 -0.74 25.20 -6.93
N ALA A 621 -1.54 26.23 -7.22
CA ALA A 621 -1.19 27.21 -8.24
C ALA A 621 0.06 28.03 -7.84
N LEU A 622 0.25 28.33 -6.55
CA LEU A 622 1.44 29.02 -6.04
C LEU A 622 2.72 28.19 -6.17
N VAL A 623 2.69 26.88 -5.91
CA VAL A 623 3.86 26.01 -6.16
C VAL A 623 4.27 26.07 -7.62
N ASN A 624 3.30 25.94 -8.52
CA ASN A 624 3.56 25.93 -9.96
C ASN A 624 4.02 27.30 -10.48
N LEU A 625 3.45 28.38 -9.97
CA LEU A 625 3.92 29.73 -10.22
C LEU A 625 5.36 29.93 -9.70
N GLY A 626 5.68 29.41 -8.52
CA GLY A 626 7.03 29.46 -7.95
C GLY A 626 8.05 28.75 -8.85
N LEU A 627 7.71 27.59 -9.39
CA LEU A 627 8.52 26.87 -10.38
C LEU A 627 8.68 27.68 -11.68
N ALA A 628 7.62 28.30 -12.19
CA ALA A 628 7.70 29.14 -13.39
C ALA A 628 8.62 30.37 -13.16
N TYR A 629 8.51 31.04 -12.00
CA TYR A 629 9.42 32.12 -11.63
C TYR A 629 10.88 31.67 -11.48
N TYR A 630 11.10 30.45 -10.99
CA TYR A 630 12.44 29.87 -10.90
C TYR A 630 13.07 29.72 -12.30
N MET A 631 12.31 29.24 -13.29
CA MET A 631 12.80 29.07 -14.67
C MET A 631 13.21 30.39 -15.33
N VAL A 632 12.50 31.49 -15.05
CA VAL A 632 12.87 32.85 -15.54
C VAL A 632 13.82 33.60 -14.58
N ARG A 633 14.46 32.89 -13.64
CA ARG A 633 15.43 33.41 -12.67
C ARG A 633 14.90 34.54 -11.78
N GLN A 634 13.59 34.65 -11.59
CA GLN A 634 12.96 35.59 -10.65
C GLN A 634 12.88 34.98 -9.25
N PHE A 635 14.03 34.62 -8.68
CA PHE A 635 14.13 33.83 -7.44
C PHE A 635 13.43 34.47 -6.22
N GLY A 636 13.42 35.80 -6.12
CA GLY A 636 12.69 36.51 -5.06
C GLY A 636 11.19 36.22 -5.08
N LYS A 637 10.57 36.20 -6.26
CA LYS A 637 9.15 35.86 -6.43
C LYS A 637 8.90 34.37 -6.23
N ALA A 638 9.81 33.51 -6.71
CA ALA A 638 9.74 32.07 -6.46
C ALA A 638 9.71 31.77 -4.96
N VAL A 639 10.59 32.39 -4.17
CA VAL A 639 10.62 32.25 -2.70
C VAL A 639 9.30 32.70 -2.06
N ALA A 640 8.73 33.83 -2.49
CA ALA A 640 7.46 34.30 -1.95
C ALA A 640 6.30 33.31 -2.25
N SER A 641 6.22 32.81 -3.48
CA SER A 641 5.18 31.85 -3.87
C SER A 641 5.32 30.51 -3.14
N GLN A 642 6.53 29.93 -3.08
CA GLN A 642 6.75 28.63 -2.43
C GLN A 642 6.51 28.70 -0.91
N ARG A 643 6.93 29.78 -0.25
CA ARG A 643 6.65 29.98 1.18
C ARG A 643 5.15 30.03 1.46
N ARG A 644 4.41 30.81 0.66
CA ARG A 644 2.96 30.93 0.82
C ARG A 644 2.24 29.60 0.57
N ALA A 645 2.70 28.82 -0.42
CA ALA A 645 2.17 27.49 -0.67
C ALA A 645 2.43 26.53 0.52
N ALA A 646 3.65 26.52 1.07
CA ALA A 646 3.98 25.70 2.24
C ALA A 646 3.10 26.05 3.46
N GLU A 647 2.89 27.34 3.74
CA GLU A 647 1.97 27.80 4.80
C GLU A 647 0.54 27.25 4.60
N ILE A 648 0.03 27.30 3.36
CA ILE A 648 -1.30 26.77 3.04
C ILE A 648 -1.35 25.26 3.27
N PHE A 649 -0.38 24.49 2.77
CA PHE A 649 -0.40 23.04 2.95
C PHE A 649 -0.24 22.62 4.41
N HIS A 650 0.54 23.38 5.18
CA HIS A 650 0.65 23.22 6.63
C HIS A 650 -0.70 23.40 7.32
N GLU A 651 -1.43 24.48 7.00
CA GLU A 651 -2.77 24.73 7.55
C GLU A 651 -3.74 23.58 7.24
N PHE A 652 -3.54 22.86 6.13
CA PHE A 652 -4.37 21.73 5.72
C PHE A 652 -3.85 20.36 6.19
N ALA A 653 -2.75 20.28 6.94
CA ALA A 653 -2.08 19.03 7.30
C ALA A 653 -1.74 18.15 6.08
N ASP A 654 -1.47 18.78 4.92
CA ASP A 654 -0.98 18.10 3.72
C ASP A 654 0.55 18.10 3.74
N HIS A 655 1.12 17.24 4.60
CA HIS A 655 2.56 17.21 4.86
C HIS A 655 3.37 16.90 3.59
N HIS A 656 2.79 16.16 2.64
CA HIS A 656 3.45 15.84 1.38
C HIS A 656 3.59 17.06 0.47
N ARG A 657 2.49 17.79 0.23
CA ARG A 657 2.55 19.01 -0.58
C ARG A 657 3.31 20.13 0.13
N GLU A 658 3.25 20.20 1.46
CA GLU A 658 4.07 21.10 2.27
C GLU A 658 5.56 20.83 2.06
N ALA A 659 5.99 19.57 2.18
CA ALA A 659 7.37 19.16 1.98
C ALA A 659 7.88 19.51 0.57
N LYS A 660 7.08 19.26 -0.47
CA LYS A 660 7.42 19.65 -1.85
C LYS A 660 7.59 21.15 -2.02
N ALA A 661 6.71 21.95 -1.42
CA ALA A 661 6.81 23.41 -1.45
C ALA A 661 8.07 23.90 -0.70
N LEU A 662 8.39 23.30 0.44
CA LEU A 662 9.59 23.61 1.24
C LEU A 662 10.89 23.23 0.52
N ASP A 663 10.93 22.09 -0.18
CA ASP A 663 12.10 21.69 -0.95
C ASP A 663 12.35 22.65 -2.13
N ASN A 664 11.29 23.01 -2.86
CA ASN A 664 11.35 24.02 -3.92
C ASN A 664 11.73 25.41 -3.37
N LEU A 665 11.25 25.76 -2.17
CA LEU A 665 11.65 26.97 -1.46
C LEU A 665 13.15 26.96 -1.17
N GLY A 666 13.70 25.83 -0.71
CA GLY A 666 15.13 25.64 -0.48
C GLY A 666 15.96 25.90 -1.74
N CYS A 667 15.55 25.31 -2.87
CA CYS A 667 16.18 25.54 -4.18
C CYS A 667 16.15 27.02 -4.58
N ALA A 668 15.01 27.70 -4.44
CA ALA A 668 14.89 29.12 -4.78
C ALA A 668 15.69 30.04 -3.81
N LEU A 669 15.78 29.68 -2.53
CA LEU A 669 16.60 30.38 -1.54
C LEU A 669 18.08 30.26 -1.86
N ARG A 670 18.53 29.06 -2.23
CA ARG A 670 19.90 28.76 -2.69
C ARG A 670 20.31 29.66 -3.85
N GLU A 671 19.52 29.69 -4.92
CA GLU A 671 19.79 30.54 -6.10
C GLU A 671 19.72 32.05 -5.81
N SER A 672 19.02 32.45 -4.74
CA SER A 672 19.00 33.84 -4.26
C SER A 672 20.14 34.19 -3.29
N GLY A 673 21.08 33.27 -3.04
CA GLY A 673 22.23 33.46 -2.14
C GLY A 673 21.88 33.39 -0.65
N ARG A 674 20.68 32.91 -0.28
CA ARG A 674 20.21 32.78 1.11
C ARG A 674 20.40 31.34 1.60
N TRP A 675 21.65 30.92 1.67
CA TRP A 675 22.07 29.53 1.89
C TRP A 675 21.60 28.92 3.22
N ASP A 676 21.72 29.63 4.34
CA ASP A 676 21.29 29.12 5.65
C ASP A 676 19.79 28.80 5.69
N HIS A 677 18.97 29.72 5.16
CA HIS A 677 17.53 29.49 5.05
C HIS A 677 17.19 28.37 4.06
N ALA A 678 18.01 28.13 3.04
CA ALA A 678 17.83 27.01 2.12
C ALA A 678 18.05 25.67 2.83
N VAL A 679 19.11 25.57 3.64
CA VAL A 679 19.39 24.39 4.49
C VAL A 679 18.22 24.13 5.44
N GLU A 680 17.71 25.16 6.12
CA GLU A 680 16.53 25.02 7.00
C GLU A 680 15.29 24.52 6.26
N ALA A 681 15.03 25.03 5.06
CA ALA A 681 13.89 24.63 4.24
C ALA A 681 13.99 23.15 3.80
N HIS A 682 15.15 22.72 3.29
CA HIS A 682 15.38 21.32 2.91
C HIS A 682 15.30 20.38 4.13
N MET A 683 15.83 20.78 5.28
CA MET A 683 15.72 19.96 6.51
C MET A 683 14.27 19.79 6.96
N LYS A 684 13.45 20.84 6.89
CA LYS A 684 12.01 20.71 7.19
C LYS A 684 11.29 19.81 6.20
N ALA A 685 11.57 19.95 4.90
CA ALA A 685 11.04 19.07 3.88
C ALA A 685 11.43 17.60 4.13
N PHE A 686 12.69 17.35 4.51
CA PHE A 686 13.17 16.01 4.86
C PHE A 686 12.35 15.39 6.00
N TYR A 687 12.14 16.11 7.12
CA TYR A 687 11.35 15.58 8.23
C TYR A 687 9.92 15.23 7.83
N LEU A 688 9.26 16.07 7.04
CA LEU A 688 7.91 15.80 6.56
C LEU A 688 7.85 14.62 5.59
N PHE A 689 8.83 14.46 4.69
CA PHE A 689 8.91 13.28 3.83
C PHE A 689 9.23 11.99 4.61
N CYS A 690 9.90 12.06 5.76
CA CYS A 690 10.04 10.93 6.67
C CYS A 690 8.68 10.51 7.25
N GLU A 691 7.82 11.46 7.61
CA GLU A 691 6.47 11.19 8.11
C GLU A 691 5.58 10.57 7.04
N THR A 692 5.65 11.06 5.80
CA THR A 692 4.87 10.52 4.66
C THR A 692 5.48 9.24 4.06
N ARG A 693 6.69 8.86 4.49
CA ARG A 693 7.45 7.68 4.03
C ARG A 693 7.74 7.69 2.53
N ASP A 694 7.90 8.87 1.94
CA ASP A 694 8.30 9.00 0.53
C ASP A 694 9.83 8.99 0.39
N LEU A 695 10.39 7.80 0.23
CA LEU A 695 11.83 7.61 0.07
C LEU A 695 12.39 8.26 -1.22
N HIS A 696 11.58 8.44 -2.26
CA HIS A 696 12.03 9.18 -3.46
C HIS A 696 12.28 10.63 -3.16
N SER A 697 11.28 11.27 -2.57
CA SER A 697 11.33 12.69 -2.26
C SER A 697 12.39 12.96 -1.20
N LEU A 698 12.61 12.04 -0.25
CA LEU A 698 13.77 12.08 0.66
C LEU A 698 15.11 12.10 -0.11
N GLY A 699 15.26 11.24 -1.13
CA GLY A 699 16.46 11.21 -1.96
C GLY A 699 16.69 12.53 -2.71
N LEU A 700 15.64 13.08 -3.34
CA LEU A 700 15.70 14.37 -4.03
C LEU A 700 16.04 15.52 -3.06
N THR A 701 15.37 15.59 -1.91
CA THR A 701 15.62 16.62 -0.90
C THR A 701 17.03 16.55 -0.34
N MET A 702 17.56 15.34 -0.10
CA MET A 702 18.94 15.17 0.37
C MET A 702 19.98 15.49 -0.71
N HIS A 703 19.68 15.25 -1.99
CA HIS A 703 20.49 15.73 -3.11
C HIS A 703 20.52 17.27 -3.16
N ASN A 704 19.35 17.91 -3.00
CA ASN A 704 19.25 19.37 -2.98
C ASN A 704 19.93 19.98 -1.75
N LEU A 705 19.80 19.36 -0.57
CA LEU A 705 20.50 19.75 0.65
C LEU A 705 22.01 19.63 0.49
N GLY A 706 22.51 18.51 -0.04
CA GLY A 706 23.94 18.32 -0.30
C GLY A 706 24.49 19.38 -1.26
N SER A 707 23.75 19.70 -2.32
CA SER A 707 24.11 20.77 -3.27
C SER A 707 24.13 22.15 -2.61
N THR A 708 23.20 22.41 -1.68
CA THR A 708 23.15 23.65 -0.90
C THR A 708 24.34 23.77 0.05
N LEU A 709 24.67 22.68 0.76
CA LEU A 709 25.79 22.62 1.69
C LEU A 709 27.13 22.78 0.99
N LEU A 710 27.28 22.19 -0.21
CA LEU A 710 28.48 22.36 -1.02
C LEU A 710 28.65 23.82 -1.47
N GLY A 711 27.56 24.50 -1.85
CA GLY A 711 27.58 25.90 -2.24
C GLY A 711 27.88 26.88 -1.10
N LEU A 712 27.57 26.51 0.15
CA LEU A 712 27.92 27.29 1.35
C LEU A 712 29.44 27.31 1.62
N GLY A 713 30.16 26.27 1.17
CA GLY A 713 31.58 26.04 1.46
C GLY A 713 31.84 25.61 2.90
N GLN A 714 32.97 24.91 3.15
CA GLN A 714 33.37 24.43 4.49
C GLN A 714 32.38 23.43 5.12
N CYS A 715 31.64 22.70 4.30
CA CYS A 715 30.63 21.72 4.70
C CYS A 715 30.72 20.43 3.87
N GLU A 716 31.89 20.11 3.33
CA GLU A 716 32.12 19.00 2.39
C GLU A 716 31.70 17.65 3.00
N ASP A 717 32.03 17.39 4.27
CA ASP A 717 31.63 16.18 4.97
C ASP A 717 30.10 16.04 5.10
N LYS A 718 29.41 17.16 5.38
CA LYS A 718 27.94 17.18 5.50
C LYS A 718 27.27 17.03 4.13
N ALA A 719 27.84 17.65 3.09
CA ALA A 719 27.37 17.50 1.72
C ALA A 719 27.55 16.06 1.24
N LEU A 720 28.71 15.44 1.51
CA LEU A 720 28.98 14.05 1.19
C LEU A 720 28.04 13.10 1.94
N PHE A 721 27.78 13.35 3.23
CA PHE A 721 26.76 12.59 3.97
C PHE A 721 25.39 12.69 3.30
N ALA A 722 24.98 13.90 2.92
CA ALA A 722 23.68 14.11 2.30
C ALA A 722 23.57 13.43 0.93
N PHE A 723 24.62 13.51 0.10
CA PHE A 723 24.66 12.79 -1.17
C PHE A 723 24.69 11.28 -1.00
N ARG A 724 25.40 10.75 0.00
CA ARG A 724 25.38 9.30 0.28
C ARG A 724 24.00 8.81 0.73
N PHE A 725 23.30 9.61 1.55
CA PHE A 725 21.91 9.31 1.88
C PHE A 725 21.04 9.30 0.62
N ALA A 726 21.14 10.34 -0.22
CA ALA A 726 20.38 10.42 -1.47
C ALA A 726 20.68 9.22 -2.40
N LEU A 727 21.94 8.81 -2.49
CA LEU A 727 22.37 7.65 -3.27
C LEU A 727 21.74 6.35 -2.75
N SER A 728 21.75 6.13 -1.43
CA SER A 728 21.09 4.99 -0.81
C SER A 728 19.58 5.03 -1.05
N ALA A 729 18.93 6.19 -0.91
CA ALA A 729 17.51 6.36 -1.20
C ALA A 729 17.17 6.06 -2.67
N PHE A 730 17.96 6.53 -3.64
CA PHE A 730 17.75 6.24 -5.06
C PHE A 730 17.99 4.77 -5.41
N ARG A 731 18.97 4.12 -4.77
CA ARG A 731 19.19 2.67 -4.90
C ARG A 731 18.04 1.86 -4.32
N ASP A 732 17.62 2.17 -3.10
CA ASP A 732 16.49 1.52 -2.42
C ASP A 732 15.19 1.68 -3.20
N THR A 733 15.16 2.60 -4.16
CA THR A 733 13.99 2.87 -4.96
C THR A 733 14.21 2.62 -6.46
N ASN A 734 15.33 1.99 -6.81
CA ASN A 734 15.74 1.62 -8.18
C ASN A 734 15.64 2.76 -9.20
N ASP A 735 15.95 4.00 -8.81
CA ASP A 735 16.05 5.12 -9.75
C ASP A 735 17.49 5.32 -10.20
N LEU A 736 17.81 4.66 -11.32
CA LEU A 736 19.12 4.72 -11.95
C LEU A 736 19.49 6.14 -12.39
N HIS A 737 18.50 6.96 -12.76
CA HIS A 737 18.74 8.33 -13.20
C HIS A 737 19.13 9.21 -12.01
N GLY A 738 18.37 9.14 -10.91
CA GLY A 738 18.71 9.78 -9.64
C GLY A 738 20.05 9.30 -9.08
N GLU A 739 20.31 7.98 -9.13
CA GLU A 739 21.59 7.40 -8.72
C GLU A 739 22.75 7.97 -9.55
N GLY A 740 22.58 8.08 -10.87
CA GLY A 740 23.57 8.66 -11.78
C GLY A 740 23.88 10.12 -11.45
N LYS A 741 22.86 10.97 -11.29
CA LYS A 741 23.04 12.39 -10.96
C LYS A 741 23.68 12.61 -9.58
N VAL A 742 23.28 11.83 -8.58
CA VAL A 742 23.88 11.92 -7.24
C VAL A 742 25.31 11.39 -7.25
N SER A 743 25.60 10.32 -7.99
CA SER A 743 26.97 9.80 -8.13
C SER A 743 27.92 10.84 -8.72
N ASP A 744 27.46 11.63 -9.70
CA ASP A 744 28.26 12.75 -10.21
C ASP A 744 28.51 13.81 -9.12
N SER A 745 27.47 14.14 -8.35
CA SER A 745 27.57 15.10 -7.24
C SER A 745 28.52 14.61 -6.13
N VAL A 746 28.51 13.31 -5.83
CA VAL A 746 29.49 12.66 -4.93
C VAL A 746 30.90 12.82 -5.48
N GLY A 747 31.10 12.59 -6.79
CA GLY A 747 32.40 12.78 -7.45
C GLY A 747 32.91 14.21 -7.34
N VAL A 748 32.05 15.20 -7.54
CA VAL A 748 32.40 16.62 -7.38
C VAL A 748 32.90 16.93 -5.96
N VAL A 749 32.19 16.47 -4.92
CA VAL A 749 32.60 16.72 -3.52
C VAL A 749 33.92 16.03 -3.20
N LEU A 750 34.08 14.77 -3.61
CA LEU A 750 35.31 14.02 -3.37
C LEU A 750 36.52 14.65 -4.08
N SER A 751 36.32 15.22 -5.26
CA SER A 751 37.35 15.99 -5.96
C SER A 751 37.77 17.23 -5.15
N ILE A 752 36.81 17.99 -4.62
CA ILE A 752 37.08 19.16 -3.76
C ILE A 752 37.83 18.75 -2.48
N MET A 753 37.52 17.58 -1.92
CA MET A 753 38.22 17.01 -0.76
C MET A 753 39.61 16.43 -1.08
N GLY A 754 39.99 16.35 -2.35
CA GLY A 754 41.26 15.76 -2.81
C GLY A 754 41.26 14.23 -2.90
N GLU A 755 40.11 13.57 -2.74
CA GLU A 755 39.96 12.12 -2.89
C GLU A 755 39.75 11.72 -4.36
N PHE A 756 40.72 12.04 -5.21
CA PHE A 756 40.59 11.93 -6.67
C PHE A 756 40.29 10.50 -7.16
N ALA A 757 40.83 9.47 -6.51
CA ALA A 757 40.58 8.08 -6.92
C ALA A 757 39.10 7.67 -6.76
N GLU A 758 38.46 8.08 -5.67
CA GLU A 758 37.05 7.81 -5.43
C GLU A 758 36.16 8.74 -6.27
N ALA A 759 36.59 9.99 -6.51
CA ALA A 759 35.92 10.91 -7.43
C ALA A 759 35.83 10.34 -8.86
N ILE A 760 36.93 9.78 -9.37
CA ILE A 760 36.96 9.12 -10.69
C ILE A 760 35.97 7.94 -10.76
N LYS A 761 35.91 7.10 -9.72
CA LYS A 761 34.94 6.00 -9.67
C LYS A 761 33.50 6.51 -9.69
N ALA A 762 33.22 7.54 -8.91
CA ALA A 762 31.89 8.14 -8.82
C ALA A 762 31.44 8.74 -10.16
N HIS A 763 32.29 9.51 -10.85
CA HIS A 763 31.96 10.07 -12.17
C HIS A 763 31.81 9.01 -13.27
N ARG A 764 32.61 7.93 -13.23
CA ARG A 764 32.45 6.80 -14.17
C ARG A 764 31.11 6.09 -13.96
N LEU A 765 30.77 5.77 -12.71
CA LEU A 765 29.48 5.19 -12.36
C LEU A 765 28.33 6.10 -12.83
N ALA A 766 28.43 7.40 -12.58
CA ALA A 766 27.45 8.37 -13.03
C ALA A 766 27.27 8.36 -14.55
N ALA A 767 28.36 8.40 -15.31
CA ALA A 767 28.31 8.36 -16.77
C ALA A 767 27.70 7.06 -17.32
N ASP A 768 28.00 5.91 -16.70
CA ASP A 768 27.44 4.63 -17.12
C ASP A 768 25.94 4.52 -16.83
N LEU A 769 25.49 4.90 -15.62
CA LEU A 769 24.07 4.92 -15.26
C LEU A 769 23.27 5.90 -16.12
N LEU A 770 23.80 7.09 -16.38
CA LEU A 770 23.11 8.11 -17.17
C LEU A 770 23.01 7.69 -18.65
N ARG A 771 24.03 6.99 -19.17
CA ARG A 771 23.97 6.35 -20.48
C ARG A 771 22.87 5.31 -20.58
N GLU A 772 22.72 4.45 -19.57
CA GLU A 772 21.66 3.44 -19.50
C GLU A 772 20.26 4.08 -19.50
N THR A 773 20.10 5.23 -18.84
CA THR A 773 18.84 5.98 -18.82
C THR A 773 18.57 6.80 -20.08
N GLY A 774 19.56 6.93 -20.97
CA GLY A 774 19.48 7.70 -22.22
C GLY A 774 19.60 9.22 -22.06
N ASP A 775 19.94 9.74 -20.87
CA ASP A 775 20.16 11.18 -20.66
C ASP A 775 21.58 11.57 -21.11
N ARG A 776 21.69 11.92 -22.40
CA ARG A 776 22.96 12.31 -23.03
C ARG A 776 23.56 13.58 -22.47
N GLN A 777 22.73 14.54 -22.03
CA GLN A 777 23.21 15.80 -21.48
C GLN A 777 23.85 15.56 -20.11
N ALA A 778 23.16 14.82 -19.23
CA ALA A 778 23.69 14.48 -17.91
C ALA A 778 24.91 13.54 -18.02
N GLU A 779 24.90 12.56 -18.93
CA GLU A 779 26.08 11.73 -19.22
C GLU A 779 27.29 12.60 -19.60
N ALA A 780 27.08 13.57 -20.49
CA ALA A 780 28.17 14.45 -20.93
C ALA A 780 28.77 15.28 -19.78
N ILE A 781 27.91 15.78 -18.88
CA ILE A 781 28.36 16.53 -17.69
C ILE A 781 29.21 15.64 -16.78
N ALA A 782 28.79 14.40 -16.53
CA ALA A 782 29.57 13.46 -15.72
C ALA A 782 30.92 13.11 -16.36
N VAL A 783 30.94 12.91 -17.69
CA VAL A 783 32.18 12.66 -18.43
C VAL A 783 33.10 13.88 -18.44
N TYR A 784 32.54 15.09 -18.53
CA TYR A 784 33.30 16.33 -18.43
C TYR A 784 33.93 16.49 -17.03
N ASN A 785 33.16 16.25 -15.96
CA ASN A 785 33.67 16.30 -14.59
C ASN A 785 34.77 15.26 -14.36
N LEU A 786 34.61 14.05 -14.89
CA LEU A 786 35.68 13.04 -14.91
C LEU A 786 36.95 13.58 -15.59
N GLY A 787 36.81 14.19 -16.76
CA GLY A 787 37.92 14.80 -17.49
C GLY A 787 38.65 15.88 -16.69
N ARG A 788 37.90 16.70 -15.94
CA ARG A 788 38.49 17.71 -15.05
C ARG A 788 39.35 17.09 -13.95
N VAL A 789 38.84 16.06 -13.26
CA VAL A 789 39.60 15.37 -12.20
C VAL A 789 40.87 14.72 -12.76
N LEU A 790 40.79 14.09 -13.93
CA LEU A 790 41.97 13.51 -14.61
C LEU A 790 43.00 14.59 -14.98
N GLY A 791 42.53 15.76 -15.41
CA GLY A 791 43.37 16.93 -15.69
C GLY A 791 44.10 17.44 -14.45
N ASP A 792 43.38 17.56 -13.33
CA ASP A 792 43.95 17.99 -12.04
C ASP A 792 45.01 17.00 -11.51
N MET A 793 44.90 15.71 -11.86
CA MET A 793 45.90 14.67 -11.59
C MET A 793 47.08 14.65 -12.58
N GLY A 794 47.07 15.49 -13.62
CA GLY A 794 48.10 15.53 -14.65
C GLY A 794 47.95 14.47 -15.75
N GLN A 795 46.84 13.75 -15.81
CA GLN A 795 46.54 12.75 -16.85
C GLN A 795 45.95 13.42 -18.10
N VAL A 796 46.72 14.32 -18.72
CA VAL A 796 46.26 15.24 -19.78
C VAL A 796 45.67 14.51 -20.99
N ALA A 797 46.22 13.36 -21.39
CA ALA A 797 45.71 12.60 -22.54
C ALA A 797 44.29 12.05 -22.28
N GLU A 798 44.06 11.50 -21.08
CA GLU A 798 42.77 10.94 -20.68
C GLU A 798 41.74 12.04 -20.43
N ALA A 799 42.18 13.19 -19.89
CA ALA A 799 41.35 14.39 -19.74
C ALA A 799 40.85 14.92 -21.09
N LYS A 800 41.72 14.98 -22.11
CA LYS A 800 41.34 15.40 -23.47
C LYS A 800 40.36 14.43 -24.12
N ASP A 801 40.57 13.12 -23.98
CA ASP A 801 39.63 12.11 -24.49
C ASP A 801 38.23 12.26 -23.86
N ALA A 802 38.17 12.40 -22.54
CA ALA A 802 36.93 12.64 -21.82
C ALA A 802 36.24 13.94 -22.29
N GLY A 803 36.98 15.04 -22.45
CA GLY A 803 36.42 16.30 -22.97
C GLY A 803 35.86 16.19 -24.38
N HIS A 804 36.57 15.52 -25.30
CA HIS A 804 36.06 15.28 -26.65
C HIS A 804 34.79 14.43 -26.65
N ARG A 805 34.72 13.39 -25.80
CA ARG A 805 33.49 12.60 -25.61
C ARG A 805 32.34 13.43 -25.07
N ALA A 806 32.58 14.26 -24.05
CA ALA A 806 31.56 15.13 -23.47
C ALA A 806 31.02 16.13 -24.52
N ALA A 807 31.89 16.75 -25.32
CA ALA A 807 31.47 17.65 -26.40
C ALA A 807 30.62 16.93 -27.47
N ALA A 808 30.97 15.69 -27.84
CA ALA A 808 30.19 14.90 -28.78
C ALA A 808 28.78 14.58 -28.24
N LEU A 809 28.68 14.18 -26.97
CA LEU A 809 27.40 13.90 -26.31
C LEU A 809 26.52 15.15 -26.18
N LEU A 810 27.10 16.31 -25.88
CA LEU A 810 26.35 17.58 -25.82
C LEU A 810 25.82 17.99 -27.18
N ARG A 811 26.58 17.75 -28.26
CA ARG A 811 26.13 17.98 -29.62
C ARG A 811 24.95 17.07 -30.00
N GLU A 812 25.01 15.79 -29.62
CA GLU A 812 23.89 14.85 -29.78
C GLU A 812 22.64 15.31 -29.01
N ALA A 813 22.83 15.89 -27.82
CA ALA A 813 21.76 16.44 -26.99
C ALA A 813 21.25 17.83 -27.46
N GLY A 814 21.93 18.48 -28.42
CA GLY A 814 21.58 19.82 -28.88
C GLY A 814 21.97 20.96 -27.92
N ASP A 815 22.80 20.70 -26.92
CA ASP A 815 23.25 21.70 -25.92
C ASP A 815 24.53 22.43 -26.38
N SER A 816 24.34 23.34 -27.33
CA SER A 816 25.42 24.15 -27.91
C SER A 816 26.15 25.05 -26.90
N TYR A 817 25.49 25.45 -25.81
CA TYR A 817 26.09 26.31 -24.79
C TYR A 817 27.11 25.52 -23.96
N SER A 818 26.71 24.37 -23.44
CA SER A 818 27.61 23.51 -22.67
C SER A 818 28.72 22.94 -23.55
N GLU A 819 28.44 22.62 -24.83
CA GLU A 819 29.46 22.18 -25.78
C GLU A 819 30.58 23.23 -25.91
N ALA A 820 30.22 24.51 -26.02
CA ALA A 820 31.18 25.61 -26.10
C ALA A 820 32.02 25.75 -24.82
N LEU A 821 31.43 25.51 -23.64
CA LEU A 821 32.17 25.51 -22.37
C LEU A 821 33.22 24.39 -22.32
N VAL A 822 32.85 23.18 -22.74
CA VAL A 822 33.77 22.04 -22.80
C VAL A 822 34.90 22.31 -23.80
N ALA A 823 34.59 22.90 -24.96
CA ALA A 823 35.59 23.29 -25.95
C ALA A 823 36.59 24.32 -25.39
N GLY A 824 36.10 25.36 -24.70
CA GLY A 824 36.96 26.36 -24.07
C GLY A 824 37.86 25.78 -22.98
N TRP A 825 37.39 24.79 -22.23
CA TRP A 825 38.21 24.05 -21.26
C TRP A 825 39.27 23.17 -21.95
N LEU A 826 38.92 22.49 -23.04
CA LEU A 826 39.87 21.68 -23.82
C LEU A 826 41.03 22.52 -24.37
N ASP A 827 40.77 23.77 -24.78
CA ASP A 827 41.81 24.69 -25.25
C ASP A 827 42.79 25.09 -24.13
N GLN A 828 42.32 25.13 -22.88
CA GLN A 828 43.14 25.47 -21.70
C GLN A 828 44.01 24.31 -21.20
N LEU A 829 43.69 23.07 -21.58
CA LEU A 829 44.46 21.84 -21.27
C LEU A 829 45.71 21.65 -22.17
N SER A 830 46.10 22.68 -22.93
CA SER A 830 47.17 22.61 -23.93
C SER A 830 48.57 22.56 -23.35
#